data_AF-A0A016S5E2-F1
#
_entry.id   AF-A0A016S5E2-F1
#
_cell.length_a   1.000
_cell.length_b   1.000
_cell.length_c   1.000
_cell.angle_alpha   90.00
_cell.angle_beta   90.00
_cell.angle_gamma   90.00
#
_symmetry.space_group_name_H-M   'P 1'
#
loop_
_entity.id
_entity.type
_entity.pdbx_description
1 polymer ?
#
loop_
_entity_poly.entity_id
_entity_poly.type
_entity_poly.pdbx_seq_one_letter_code
_entity_poly.pdbx_strand_id
1 'polypeptide(L)'
;MKDFVALIGSLTGTSFFDKKGLLSPMNPCLDKVIFFRPTSEEQPKDSLSLEIMDLSSELNYDGSWSVDFDDPNWSRFGSNLKAIGQCLLMNRCDSSFTPFLDHLSAVASTVPRTIATACRRCSCVFPQLIGFEQSSAEQFRKLPQTLGFYQRRPGEAPLPGLTKHQTPLEMAYATVHADDRSLYYHMSCQGTANLVLEACTHVWDGESLIPISERLCKTAADFYQRHSVTGYCLALSYRPSVRPVEDPFKNTYFEVPLLRDRPRIGNLVRTHSLDSSQDDAFFDSAPQKTVEDVIQRYLTGHVLCGMIVTQYEVMPQAVQLVDQLENLCVRFVYFSRENELRSRVFAEKLGLEAGWNCHVSLAEVCENDGRTLKDFFLAKVYGTENINNPADSGYKKNFKSDEQLHLIYSSSYVQGSPSVKKQSQVVPKVVVLPNKAQLPTGIAAVRPHLEQVDNVPLLVSLITDCTSQANLEMLEIMQEYGELVLAIGSSLSVANTNIFLQADVSMSVLPLGDWSCSVNPSRDWQQIKEMVDRLMGTACDFRLAYDRILAIPPLIVACRHRLASVRGSLAFHLFASCMLSTSLLFTAVSFLPLLFDYDQVFLTVFVQLPCLTLGSVFTPFHPTANVIRISSKNSNDVQRQSISWAAVNFLVGFLPTSLYLVMVFFFLLVGNATVACSFADVVCSVASDHLSDVPLSTLSIRHIVGLHQALSLCVLSSAWVYPLSSFWHSNPLACLPWTASCVVCLVAQVLFSYASGVALHKVLSIFSVSGIVVWTFFILIVNELVKLRSIRSFAREQPRTASIPQHGLFVTSAVRVEQEGVTGCPNAPISVAWLHPLFPHDDTHP
;
A
#
# COMPACT_ATOMS: atom_id res chain seq x y z
N MET A 1 -12.09 -23.38 8.43
CA MET A 1 -12.58 -22.49 7.37
C MET A 1 -12.47 -21.08 7.91
N LYS A 2 -11.71 -20.17 7.24
CA LYS A 2 -11.51 -18.79 7.70
C LYS A 2 -12.83 -18.00 7.56
N ASP A 3 -13.20 -17.20 8.56
CA ASP A 3 -14.30 -16.24 8.43
C ASP A 3 -13.77 -14.95 7.81
N PHE A 4 -13.81 -14.87 6.49
CA PHE A 4 -13.27 -13.73 5.75
C PHE A 4 -14.00 -12.41 6.05
N VAL A 5 -15.30 -12.45 6.37
CA VAL A 5 -16.06 -11.23 6.67
C VAL A 5 -15.60 -10.66 8.01
N ALA A 6 -15.36 -11.53 8.99
CA ALA A 6 -14.78 -11.13 10.27
C ALA A 6 -13.36 -10.60 10.08
N LEU A 7 -12.48 -11.34 9.39
CA LEU A 7 -11.07 -10.97 9.20
C LEU A 7 -10.90 -9.64 8.46
N ILE A 8 -11.56 -9.47 7.31
CA ILE A 8 -11.50 -8.21 6.53
C ILE A 8 -12.17 -7.07 7.31
N GLY A 9 -13.24 -7.36 8.04
CA GLY A 9 -13.90 -6.38 8.91
C GLY A 9 -13.03 -5.93 10.09
N SER A 10 -12.11 -6.77 10.57
CA SER A 10 -11.18 -6.46 11.65
C SER A 10 -9.76 -6.07 11.20
N LEU A 11 -9.57 -5.83 9.91
CA LEU A 11 -8.29 -5.53 9.31
C LEU A 11 -7.69 -4.21 9.84
N THR A 12 -6.43 -4.27 10.25
CA THR A 12 -5.66 -3.14 10.81
C THR A 12 -4.61 -2.62 9.82
N GLY A 13 -4.03 -3.50 8.99
CA GLY A 13 -3.00 -3.12 8.03
C GLY A 13 -3.06 -3.91 6.73
N THR A 14 -2.57 -3.29 5.66
CA THR A 14 -2.35 -3.85 4.34
C THR A 14 -0.87 -3.82 4.01
N SER A 15 -0.33 -4.95 3.57
CA SER A 15 1.10 -5.12 3.29
C SER A 15 1.31 -5.45 1.83
N PHE A 16 2.01 -4.57 1.11
CA PHE A 16 2.32 -4.71 -0.31
C PHE A 16 3.75 -5.21 -0.49
N PHE A 17 3.90 -6.39 -1.12
CA PHE A 17 5.19 -7.08 -1.24
C PHE A 17 5.90 -6.89 -2.58
N ASP A 18 5.21 -6.37 -3.60
CA ASP A 18 5.78 -6.12 -4.92
C ASP A 18 5.51 -4.70 -5.41
N LYS A 19 6.56 -4.09 -5.96
CA LYS A 19 6.50 -2.78 -6.62
C LYS A 19 5.99 -2.88 -8.05
N LYS A 20 6.66 -3.72 -8.84
CA LYS A 20 6.51 -3.79 -10.30
C LYS A 20 5.16 -4.39 -10.67
N GLY A 21 4.37 -3.67 -11.47
CA GLY A 21 3.06 -4.11 -11.98
C GLY A 21 1.90 -3.91 -11.03
N LEU A 22 2.19 -3.38 -9.84
CA LEU A 22 1.21 -3.17 -8.78
C LEU A 22 1.25 -1.70 -8.35
N LEU A 23 2.35 -1.27 -7.75
CA LEU A 23 2.56 0.13 -7.35
C LEU A 23 3.18 0.97 -8.48
N SER A 24 3.96 0.34 -9.35
CA SER A 24 4.63 0.95 -10.51
C SER A 24 4.32 0.18 -11.78
N PRO A 25 4.60 0.72 -12.98
CA PRO A 25 4.62 -0.08 -14.20
C PRO A 25 5.67 -1.19 -14.13
N MET A 26 5.54 -2.19 -15.01
CA MET A 26 6.53 -3.28 -15.16
C MET A 26 7.93 -2.75 -15.48
N ASN A 27 7.98 -1.86 -16.48
CA ASN A 27 9.19 -1.21 -16.95
C ASN A 27 9.29 0.20 -16.33
N PRO A 28 10.49 0.68 -16.01
CA PRO A 28 10.65 2.07 -15.61
C PRO A 28 10.41 3.01 -16.79
N CYS A 29 10.02 4.22 -16.46
CA CYS A 29 9.80 5.31 -17.39
C CYS A 29 11.10 6.07 -17.64
N LEU A 30 11.17 6.77 -18.78
CA LEU A 30 12.28 7.67 -19.09
C LEU A 30 12.11 8.96 -18.28
N ASP A 31 13.18 9.39 -17.64
CA ASP A 31 13.17 10.53 -16.71
C ASP A 31 14.09 11.65 -17.20
N LYS A 32 15.35 11.32 -17.52
CA LYS A 32 16.33 12.32 -18.00
C LYS A 32 17.17 11.80 -19.14
N VAL A 33 17.56 12.70 -20.03
CA VAL A 33 18.54 12.44 -21.09
C VAL A 33 19.64 13.48 -21.01
N ILE A 34 20.86 13.04 -21.21
CA ILE A 34 22.04 13.88 -21.20
C ILE A 34 22.74 13.81 -22.52
N PHE A 35 23.14 14.98 -23.01
CA PHE A 35 23.99 15.14 -24.16
C PHE A 35 24.96 16.30 -23.94
N PHE A 36 25.85 16.50 -24.89
CA PHE A 36 26.93 17.46 -24.80
C PHE A 36 26.73 18.58 -25.81
N ARG A 37 27.11 19.80 -25.44
CA ARG A 37 26.93 20.99 -26.27
C ARG A 37 28.19 21.87 -26.23
N PRO A 38 28.56 22.54 -27.34
CA PRO A 38 29.55 23.61 -27.29
C PRO A 38 29.06 24.81 -26.46
N THR A 39 29.91 25.30 -25.55
CA THR A 39 29.59 26.48 -24.73
C THR A 39 29.59 27.74 -25.62
N SER A 40 28.53 28.55 -25.56
CA SER A 40 28.40 29.75 -26.40
C SER A 40 29.41 30.86 -26.03
N GLU A 41 30.21 31.24 -27.03
CA GLU A 41 31.00 32.46 -27.32
C GLU A 41 31.91 33.16 -26.29
N GLU A 42 31.85 32.92 -24.97
CA GLU A 42 32.74 33.64 -24.01
C GLU A 42 33.79 32.78 -23.28
N GLN A 43 33.89 31.48 -23.62
CA GLN A 43 34.89 30.57 -23.06
C GLN A 43 35.70 29.88 -24.16
N PRO A 44 36.95 29.44 -23.91
CA PRO A 44 37.82 28.87 -24.93
C PRO A 44 37.14 27.71 -25.68
N LYS A 45 37.46 27.59 -26.98
CA LYS A 45 36.88 26.67 -28.00
C LYS A 45 36.84 25.17 -27.61
N ASP A 46 37.39 24.78 -26.47
CA ASP A 46 37.43 23.40 -25.95
C ASP A 46 36.48 23.15 -24.76
N SER A 47 35.65 24.14 -24.38
CA SER A 47 34.69 23.98 -23.28
C SER A 47 33.37 23.40 -23.79
N LEU A 48 33.17 22.10 -23.54
CA LEU A 48 31.88 21.41 -23.68
C LEU A 48 31.08 21.57 -22.39
N SER A 49 29.83 22.00 -22.52
CA SER A 49 28.83 21.99 -21.44
C SER A 49 27.99 20.73 -21.52
N LEU A 50 27.66 20.16 -20.35
CA LEU A 50 26.76 19.02 -20.22
C LEU A 50 25.32 19.54 -20.05
N GLU A 51 24.42 19.13 -20.93
CA GLU A 51 23.02 19.56 -20.94
C GLU A 51 22.12 18.39 -20.54
N ILE A 52 21.17 18.68 -19.65
CA ILE A 52 20.24 17.70 -19.09
C ILE A 52 18.84 18.10 -19.56
N MET A 53 18.12 17.15 -20.14
CA MET A 53 16.74 17.33 -20.56
C MET A 53 15.85 16.34 -19.82
N ASP A 54 14.75 16.86 -19.29
CA ASP A 54 13.79 16.10 -18.50
C ASP A 54 12.65 15.60 -19.40
N LEU A 55 12.19 14.40 -19.10
CA LEU A 55 11.09 13.73 -19.78
C LEU A 55 10.03 13.36 -18.76
N SER A 56 8.78 13.66 -19.11
CA SER A 56 7.61 13.25 -18.36
C SER A 56 6.96 12.06 -19.04
N SER A 57 6.45 11.14 -18.22
CA SER A 57 5.71 9.97 -18.70
C SER A 57 4.30 10.02 -18.15
N GLU A 58 3.31 10.02 -19.04
CA GLU A 58 1.89 10.06 -18.69
C GLU A 58 1.23 8.73 -19.03
N LEU A 59 0.30 8.30 -18.16
CA LEU A 59 -0.50 7.11 -18.40
C LEU A 59 -1.78 7.51 -19.15
N ASN A 60 -1.89 7.07 -20.41
CA ASN A 60 -3.09 7.27 -21.21
C ASN A 60 -4.25 6.41 -20.72
N TYR A 61 -5.49 6.80 -21.06
CA TYR A 61 -6.71 6.05 -20.74
C TYR A 61 -6.71 4.61 -21.27
N ASP A 62 -5.98 4.34 -22.36
CA ASP A 62 -5.82 3.01 -22.95
C ASP A 62 -4.81 2.11 -22.20
N GLY A 63 -4.21 2.61 -21.12
CA GLY A 63 -3.16 1.92 -20.35
C GLY A 63 -1.77 1.95 -21.00
N SER A 64 -1.62 2.68 -22.12
CA SER A 64 -0.33 2.96 -22.73
C SER A 64 0.37 4.14 -22.04
N TRP A 65 1.69 4.12 -21.98
CA TRP A 65 2.47 5.24 -21.47
C TRP A 65 2.93 6.11 -22.64
N SER A 66 2.54 7.38 -22.65
CA SER A 66 3.18 8.40 -23.48
C SER A 66 4.39 8.95 -22.74
N VAL A 67 5.42 9.32 -23.49
CA VAL A 67 6.62 9.98 -22.98
C VAL A 67 6.82 11.21 -23.81
N ASP A 68 6.93 12.38 -23.18
CA ASP A 68 7.12 13.65 -23.85
C ASP A 68 8.30 14.42 -23.21
N PHE A 69 8.88 15.35 -23.97
CA PHE A 69 9.92 16.24 -23.46
C PHE A 69 9.29 17.45 -22.76
N ASP A 70 9.80 17.79 -21.58
CA ASP A 70 9.29 18.93 -20.81
C ASP A 70 9.63 20.29 -21.48
N ASP A 71 10.74 20.36 -22.23
CA ASP A 71 11.11 21.55 -23.01
C ASP A 71 10.43 21.53 -24.39
N PRO A 72 9.49 22.45 -24.69
CA PRO A 72 8.82 22.49 -25.99
C PRO A 72 9.76 22.78 -27.17
N ASN A 73 10.94 23.35 -26.91
CA ASN A 73 11.94 23.64 -27.94
C ASN A 73 13.00 22.53 -28.09
N TRP A 74 12.75 21.32 -27.59
CA TRP A 74 13.69 20.19 -27.64
C TRP A 74 14.22 19.88 -29.06
N SER A 75 13.42 20.18 -30.09
CA SER A 75 13.75 19.94 -31.51
C SER A 75 15.05 20.62 -31.96
N ARG A 76 15.46 21.70 -31.30
CA ARG A 76 16.77 22.38 -31.53
C ARG A 76 17.96 21.46 -31.28
N PHE A 77 17.79 20.44 -30.44
CA PHE A 77 18.81 19.44 -30.11
C PHE A 77 18.65 18.15 -30.91
N GLY A 78 17.91 18.20 -32.02
CA GLY A 78 17.58 17.03 -32.82
C GLY A 78 18.80 16.22 -33.27
N SER A 79 19.96 16.85 -33.55
CA SER A 79 21.17 16.12 -33.95
C SER A 79 21.77 15.29 -32.81
N ASN A 80 21.79 15.82 -31.59
CA ASN A 80 22.22 15.12 -30.38
C ASN A 80 21.28 13.98 -30.02
N LEU A 81 19.98 14.28 -29.99
CA LEU A 81 18.95 13.31 -29.64
C LEU A 81 18.87 12.18 -30.68
N LYS A 82 19.04 12.46 -31.97
CA LYS A 82 19.07 11.43 -33.02
C LYS A 82 20.21 10.43 -32.85
N ALA A 83 21.40 10.87 -32.43
CA ALA A 83 22.53 9.97 -32.17
C ALA A 83 22.19 8.98 -31.04
N ILE A 84 21.60 9.49 -29.95
CA ILE A 84 21.12 8.68 -28.82
C ILE A 84 20.00 7.73 -29.28
N GLY A 85 19.02 8.24 -30.02
CA GLY A 85 17.91 7.47 -30.59
C GLY A 85 18.40 6.33 -31.48
N GLN A 86 19.41 6.55 -32.31
CA GLN A 86 20.00 5.52 -33.16
C GLN A 86 20.70 4.42 -32.34
N CYS A 87 21.45 4.78 -31.28
CA CYS A 87 22.06 3.79 -30.38
C CYS A 87 21.00 2.89 -29.72
N LEU A 88 19.89 3.49 -29.25
CA LEU A 88 18.78 2.74 -28.67
C LEU A 88 18.02 1.91 -29.71
N LEU A 89 17.90 2.41 -30.94
CA LEU A 89 17.29 1.72 -32.07
C LEU A 89 18.07 0.47 -32.47
N MET A 90 19.39 0.48 -32.33
CA MET A 90 20.26 -0.68 -32.57
C MET A 90 20.28 -1.64 -31.36
N ASN A 91 20.23 -1.11 -30.14
CA ASN A 91 20.19 -1.87 -28.89
C ASN A 91 18.76 -2.23 -28.41
N ARG A 92 17.83 -2.59 -29.33
CA ARG A 92 16.40 -2.89 -29.02
C ARG A 92 16.21 -3.97 -27.97
N CYS A 93 15.01 -4.15 -27.42
CA CYS A 93 14.73 -5.33 -26.59
C CYS A 93 14.69 -6.60 -27.45
N ASP A 94 15.81 -7.31 -27.51
CA ASP A 94 15.95 -8.61 -28.16
C ASP A 94 16.30 -9.68 -27.11
N SER A 95 15.94 -10.94 -27.37
CA SER A 95 16.20 -12.08 -26.48
C SER A 95 17.68 -12.33 -26.24
N SER A 96 18.56 -11.76 -27.06
CA SER A 96 20.02 -11.85 -26.92
C SER A 96 20.58 -11.18 -25.65
N PHE A 97 19.81 -10.36 -24.92
CA PHE A 97 20.27 -9.79 -23.65
C PHE A 97 20.21 -10.76 -22.48
N THR A 98 19.19 -11.62 -22.42
CA THR A 98 18.89 -12.40 -21.22
C THR A 98 20.04 -13.30 -20.82
N PRO A 99 20.75 -13.99 -21.73
CA PRO A 99 21.89 -14.83 -21.33
C PRO A 99 23.08 -14.00 -20.82
N PHE A 100 23.23 -12.75 -21.27
CA PHE A 100 24.26 -11.85 -20.74
C PHE A 100 23.91 -11.38 -19.33
N LEU A 101 22.65 -11.05 -19.07
CA LEU A 101 22.19 -10.67 -17.73
C LEU A 101 22.33 -11.84 -16.75
N ASP A 102 21.98 -13.05 -17.17
CA ASP A 102 22.15 -14.26 -16.36
C ASP A 102 23.63 -14.49 -16.02
N HIS A 103 24.52 -14.33 -17.00
CA HIS A 103 25.96 -14.38 -16.77
C HIS A 103 26.44 -13.32 -15.78
N LEU A 104 26.01 -12.05 -15.95
CA LEU A 104 26.35 -10.98 -15.01
C LEU A 104 25.83 -11.26 -13.59
N SER A 105 24.64 -11.85 -13.45
CA SER A 105 24.07 -12.22 -12.15
C SER A 105 24.93 -13.28 -11.43
N ALA A 106 25.41 -14.27 -12.17
CA ALA A 106 26.34 -15.27 -11.65
C ALA A 106 27.67 -14.62 -11.25
N VAL A 107 28.24 -13.74 -12.09
CA VAL A 107 29.50 -13.04 -11.77
C VAL A 107 29.34 -12.11 -10.56
N ALA A 108 28.25 -11.35 -10.47
CA ALA A 108 27.98 -10.45 -9.35
C ALA A 108 27.90 -11.19 -8.00
N SER A 109 27.43 -12.45 -8.00
CA SER A 109 27.44 -13.28 -6.79
C SER A 109 28.85 -13.63 -6.29
N THR A 110 29.84 -13.63 -7.18
CA THR A 110 31.25 -13.90 -6.83
C THR A 110 32.01 -12.66 -6.38
N VAL A 111 31.56 -11.47 -6.78
CA VAL A 111 32.24 -10.20 -6.47
C VAL A 111 31.55 -9.53 -5.29
N PRO A 112 32.25 -9.33 -4.16
CA PRO A 112 31.64 -8.79 -2.96
C PRO A 112 31.06 -7.39 -3.22
N ARG A 113 29.87 -7.14 -2.66
CA ARG A 113 29.19 -5.84 -2.67
C ARG A 113 28.83 -5.33 -4.08
N THR A 114 28.62 -6.26 -5.03
CA THR A 114 28.14 -5.91 -6.37
C THR A 114 26.80 -6.56 -6.66
N ILE A 115 26.00 -5.90 -7.51
CA ILE A 115 24.74 -6.44 -8.01
C ILE A 115 24.71 -6.35 -9.53
N ALA A 116 24.25 -7.41 -10.18
CA ALA A 116 23.94 -7.36 -11.60
C ALA A 116 22.75 -6.43 -11.82
N THR A 117 23.01 -5.25 -12.37
CA THR A 117 21.95 -4.32 -12.71
C THR A 117 21.45 -4.67 -14.10
N ALA A 118 20.16 -4.99 -14.22
CA ALA A 118 19.51 -5.12 -15.50
C ALA A 118 19.42 -3.72 -16.15
N CYS A 119 20.51 -3.32 -16.82
CA CYS A 119 20.66 -2.01 -17.46
C CYS A 119 19.96 -1.91 -18.82
N ARG A 120 19.56 -3.04 -19.45
CA ARG A 120 18.73 -3.02 -20.66
C ARG A 120 17.26 -3.03 -20.27
N ARG A 121 16.76 -1.85 -19.92
CA ARG A 121 15.33 -1.61 -19.71
C ARG A 121 14.74 -0.95 -20.94
N CYS A 122 13.49 -1.25 -21.25
CA CYS A 122 12.85 -0.81 -22.49
C CYS A 122 12.94 0.72 -22.62
N SER A 123 13.77 1.18 -23.55
CA SER A 123 13.87 2.58 -23.97
C SER A 123 13.45 2.74 -25.44
N CYS A 124 12.67 1.77 -25.95
CA CYS A 124 12.29 1.67 -27.36
C CYS A 124 11.31 2.77 -27.81
N VAL A 125 10.66 3.42 -26.85
CA VAL A 125 9.78 4.58 -27.07
C VAL A 125 10.59 5.82 -27.44
N PHE A 126 11.80 5.97 -26.93
CA PHE A 126 12.62 7.17 -27.15
C PHE A 126 12.99 7.43 -28.62
N PRO A 127 13.42 6.44 -29.43
CA PRO A 127 13.61 6.64 -30.86
C PRO A 127 12.32 7.10 -31.57
N GLN A 128 11.17 6.56 -31.18
CA GLN A 128 9.88 6.93 -31.77
C GLN A 128 9.53 8.39 -31.46
N LEU A 129 9.80 8.84 -30.22
CA LEU A 129 9.61 10.23 -29.78
C LEU A 129 10.43 11.23 -30.61
N ILE A 130 11.65 10.86 -31.02
CA ILE A 130 12.52 11.71 -31.85
C ILE A 130 12.12 11.69 -33.34
N GLY A 131 11.22 10.78 -33.75
CA GLY A 131 10.74 10.66 -35.12
C GLY A 131 11.39 9.52 -35.92
N PHE A 132 12.00 8.52 -35.28
CA PHE A 132 12.37 7.28 -35.98
C PHE A 132 11.14 6.40 -36.21
N GLU A 133 10.83 6.10 -37.47
CA GLU A 133 9.79 5.14 -37.82
C GLU A 133 10.17 3.70 -37.43
N GLN A 134 9.17 2.83 -37.20
CA GLN A 134 9.38 1.39 -36.99
C GLN A 134 10.11 0.74 -38.18
N SER A 135 9.89 1.23 -39.40
CA SER A 135 10.55 0.82 -40.65
C SER A 135 12.07 1.08 -40.65
N SER A 136 12.55 2.05 -39.87
CA SER A 136 13.99 2.36 -39.70
C SER A 136 14.79 1.17 -39.15
N ALA A 137 14.10 0.20 -38.51
CA ALA A 137 14.68 -1.08 -38.10
C ALA A 137 15.17 -1.93 -39.27
N GLU A 138 14.39 -1.93 -40.35
CA GLU A 138 14.49 -2.90 -41.42
C GLU A 138 15.74 -2.66 -42.27
N GLN A 139 16.39 -1.51 -42.11
CA GLN A 139 17.71 -1.24 -42.67
C GLN A 139 18.80 -2.15 -42.08
N PHE A 140 18.58 -2.70 -40.87
CA PHE A 140 19.52 -3.57 -40.16
C PHE A 140 19.03 -5.02 -40.14
N ARG A 141 18.50 -5.52 -41.27
CA ARG A 141 17.74 -6.80 -41.41
C ARG A 141 18.44 -8.08 -40.93
N LYS A 142 19.75 -8.08 -40.71
CA LYS A 142 20.51 -9.24 -40.20
C LYS A 142 20.44 -9.28 -38.68
N LEU A 143 20.34 -10.49 -38.11
CA LEU A 143 20.44 -10.70 -36.65
C LEU A 143 21.68 -9.98 -36.10
N PRO A 144 21.53 -9.16 -35.03
CA PRO A 144 22.65 -8.45 -34.46
C PRO A 144 23.69 -9.43 -33.94
N GLN A 145 24.96 -9.15 -34.21
CA GLN A 145 26.05 -9.85 -33.55
C GLN A 145 26.24 -9.19 -32.19
N THR A 146 26.28 -9.98 -31.11
CA THR A 146 26.31 -9.46 -29.75
C THR A 146 27.62 -9.77 -29.06
N LEU A 147 28.11 -8.80 -28.28
CA LEU A 147 29.32 -8.87 -27.48
C LEU A 147 29.03 -8.31 -26.09
N GLY A 148 29.44 -9.02 -25.05
CA GLY A 148 29.34 -8.54 -23.67
C GLY A 148 30.72 -8.32 -23.06
N PHE A 149 30.88 -7.21 -22.34
CA PHE A 149 32.07 -6.90 -21.56
C PHE A 149 31.66 -6.64 -20.12
N TYR A 150 32.44 -7.13 -19.16
CA TYR A 150 32.23 -6.86 -17.73
C TYR A 150 33.55 -6.70 -17.00
N GLN A 151 33.55 -6.01 -15.86
CA GLN A 151 34.75 -5.81 -15.06
C GLN A 151 34.47 -6.18 -13.60
N ARG A 152 35.27 -7.08 -13.02
CA ARG A 152 35.15 -7.54 -11.61
C ARG A 152 35.77 -6.55 -10.64
N ARG A 153 35.28 -5.32 -10.65
CA ARG A 153 35.68 -4.30 -9.68
C ARG A 153 34.90 -4.54 -8.39
N PRO A 154 35.57 -4.74 -7.24
CA PRO A 154 34.86 -4.82 -5.97
C PRO A 154 34.09 -3.52 -5.74
N GLY A 155 32.87 -3.64 -5.22
CA GLY A 155 32.01 -2.47 -5.01
C GLY A 155 32.62 -1.45 -4.05
N GLU A 156 32.13 -0.22 -4.09
CA GLU A 156 32.59 0.84 -3.18
C GLU A 156 32.37 0.43 -1.71
N ALA A 157 33.29 0.86 -0.83
CA ALA A 157 33.19 0.60 0.61
C ALA A 157 31.80 1.01 1.12
N PRO A 158 31.18 0.22 2.01
CA PRO A 158 29.89 0.58 2.57
C PRO A 158 29.97 1.99 3.16
N LEU A 159 29.03 2.85 2.77
CA LEU A 159 28.90 4.18 3.34
C LEU A 159 28.62 4.02 4.85
N PRO A 160 29.17 4.88 5.72
CA PRO A 160 28.90 4.82 7.16
C PRO A 160 27.37 4.77 7.39
N GLY A 161 26.88 3.80 8.17
CA GLY A 161 25.44 3.64 8.45
C GLY A 161 24.62 2.89 7.40
N LEU A 162 25.17 2.52 6.23
CA LEU A 162 24.48 1.72 5.20
C LEU A 162 25.19 0.36 5.06
N THR A 163 24.66 -0.66 5.75
CA THR A 163 25.34 -1.96 5.95
C THR A 163 25.47 -2.81 4.68
N LYS A 164 24.68 -2.55 3.63
CA LYS A 164 24.72 -3.27 2.35
C LYS A 164 24.56 -2.36 1.12
N HIS A 165 25.37 -1.31 1.00
CA HIS A 165 25.47 -0.61 -0.29
C HIS A 165 26.07 -1.54 -1.35
N GLN A 166 25.23 -2.05 -2.26
CA GLN A 166 25.69 -2.80 -3.42
C GLN A 166 25.78 -1.86 -4.63
N THR A 167 26.96 -1.80 -5.24
CA THR A 167 27.16 -1.03 -6.46
C THR A 167 26.83 -1.89 -7.68
N PRO A 168 26.34 -1.30 -8.78
CA PRO A 168 26.16 -2.04 -10.04
C PRO A 168 27.49 -2.65 -10.49
N LEU A 169 27.49 -3.92 -10.91
CA LEU A 169 28.63 -4.53 -11.58
C LEU A 169 28.90 -3.79 -12.90
N GLU A 170 30.16 -3.41 -13.11
CA GLU A 170 30.57 -2.68 -14.31
C GLU A 170 30.41 -3.55 -15.56
N MET A 171 29.68 -3.04 -16.55
CA MET A 171 29.31 -3.80 -17.74
C MET A 171 29.15 -2.90 -18.97
N ALA A 172 29.40 -3.46 -20.14
CA ALA A 172 29.18 -2.83 -21.43
C ALA A 172 28.67 -3.90 -22.42
N TYR A 173 27.48 -3.70 -22.96
CA TYR A 173 26.86 -4.59 -23.93
C TYR A 173 26.85 -3.93 -25.29
N ALA A 174 27.39 -4.61 -26.29
CA ALA A 174 27.49 -4.07 -27.64
C ALA A 174 26.74 -4.95 -28.64
N THR A 175 25.99 -4.28 -29.53
CA THR A 175 25.36 -4.91 -30.70
C THR A 175 26.00 -4.35 -31.96
N VAL A 176 26.29 -5.25 -32.90
CA VAL A 176 26.89 -4.93 -34.20
C VAL A 176 25.88 -5.28 -35.29
N HIS A 177 25.55 -4.28 -36.10
CA HIS A 177 24.59 -4.37 -37.20
C HIS A 177 25.30 -4.13 -38.52
N ALA A 178 24.96 -4.90 -39.54
CA ALA A 178 25.37 -4.60 -40.90
C ALA A 178 24.41 -3.56 -41.47
N ASP A 179 24.94 -2.51 -42.11
CA ASP A 179 24.11 -1.61 -42.89
C ASP A 179 23.92 -2.19 -44.30
N ASP A 180 22.68 -2.22 -44.79
CA ASP A 180 22.41 -2.61 -46.17
C ASP A 180 22.76 -1.49 -47.17
N ARG A 181 22.84 -0.23 -46.71
CA ARG A 181 23.12 0.94 -47.56
C ARG A 181 24.58 1.35 -47.57
N SER A 182 25.35 1.00 -46.55
CA SER A 182 26.78 1.28 -46.46
C SER A 182 27.58 -0.02 -46.37
N LEU A 183 28.86 0.00 -46.80
CA LEU A 183 29.76 -1.15 -46.64
C LEU A 183 30.31 -1.28 -45.21
N TYR A 184 29.72 -0.55 -44.26
CA TYR A 184 30.15 -0.47 -42.88
C TYR A 184 29.22 -1.24 -41.95
N TYR A 185 29.77 -1.64 -40.81
CA TYR A 185 29.05 -2.18 -39.67
C TYR A 185 28.90 -1.09 -38.62
N HIS A 186 27.75 -1.04 -37.98
CA HIS A 186 27.45 -0.09 -36.91
C HIS A 186 27.45 -0.84 -35.58
N MET A 187 28.33 -0.42 -34.68
CA MET A 187 28.41 -0.95 -33.32
C MET A 187 27.83 0.07 -32.35
N SER A 188 26.77 -0.30 -31.65
CA SER A 188 26.23 0.48 -30.52
C SER A 188 26.53 -0.22 -29.22
N CYS A 189 27.08 0.49 -28.25
CA CYS A 189 27.38 -0.01 -26.93
C CYS A 189 26.54 0.72 -25.87
N GLN A 190 26.04 -0.05 -24.90
CA GLN A 190 25.26 0.44 -23.78
C GLN A 190 25.78 -0.17 -22.48
N GLY A 191 25.87 0.62 -21.41
CA GLY A 191 26.33 0.07 -20.14
C GLY A 191 26.50 1.04 -18.99
N THR A 192 27.28 0.61 -17.99
CA THR A 192 27.65 1.47 -16.87
C THR A 192 28.60 2.58 -17.35
N ALA A 193 28.48 3.78 -16.77
CA ALA A 193 29.28 4.91 -17.27
C ALA A 193 30.78 4.69 -17.13
N ASN A 194 31.27 4.05 -16.06
CA ASN A 194 32.71 3.88 -15.87
C ASN A 194 33.34 3.07 -17.02
N LEU A 195 32.78 1.89 -17.32
CA LEU A 195 33.32 1.03 -18.39
C LEU A 195 33.11 1.63 -19.79
N VAL A 196 31.95 2.26 -20.04
CA VAL A 196 31.66 2.90 -21.34
C VAL A 196 32.53 4.15 -21.55
N LEU A 197 32.78 4.96 -20.52
CA LEU A 197 33.65 6.13 -20.61
C LEU A 197 35.12 5.74 -20.82
N GLU A 198 35.58 4.64 -20.23
CA GLU A 198 36.91 4.07 -20.49
C GLU A 198 37.09 3.60 -21.94
N ALA A 199 36.00 3.12 -22.56
CA ALA A 199 35.95 2.73 -23.96
C ALA A 199 35.92 3.91 -24.95
N CYS A 200 35.47 5.09 -24.50
CA CYS A 200 35.26 6.25 -25.35
C CYS A 200 36.54 7.08 -25.56
N THR A 201 36.73 7.55 -26.78
CA THR A 201 37.84 8.45 -27.17
C THR A 201 37.35 9.83 -27.56
N HIS A 202 36.13 9.91 -28.10
CA HIS A 202 35.52 11.13 -28.60
C HIS A 202 34.09 11.26 -28.04
N VAL A 203 33.54 12.47 -28.11
CA VAL A 203 32.18 12.82 -27.71
C VAL A 203 31.50 13.49 -28.90
N TRP A 204 30.20 13.22 -29.05
CA TRP A 204 29.35 13.91 -30.00
C TRP A 204 28.73 15.14 -29.35
N ASP A 205 28.93 16.32 -29.95
CA ASP A 205 28.43 17.61 -29.44
C ASP A 205 27.18 18.12 -30.19
N GLY A 206 26.79 17.43 -31.26
CA GLY A 206 25.64 17.74 -32.12
C GLY A 206 26.01 18.21 -33.52
N GLU A 207 27.26 18.63 -33.72
CA GLU A 207 27.77 19.11 -35.01
C GLU A 207 29.05 18.37 -35.42
N SER A 208 29.93 18.06 -34.47
CA SER A 208 31.27 17.53 -34.67
C SER A 208 31.70 16.51 -33.61
N LEU A 209 32.78 15.79 -33.90
CA LEU A 209 33.39 14.83 -32.97
C LEU A 209 34.55 15.51 -32.24
N ILE A 210 34.45 15.64 -30.93
CA ILE A 210 35.46 16.29 -30.08
C ILE A 210 36.16 15.24 -29.22
N PRO A 211 37.50 15.26 -29.07
CA PRO A 211 38.21 14.34 -28.17
C PRO A 211 37.75 14.53 -26.72
N ILE A 212 37.56 13.41 -26.01
CA ILE A 212 37.04 13.45 -24.64
C ILE A 212 38.09 14.03 -23.67
N SER A 213 37.71 15.07 -22.92
CA SER A 213 38.58 15.64 -21.88
C SER A 213 38.41 14.89 -20.55
N GLU A 214 39.45 14.87 -19.72
CA GLU A 214 39.38 14.22 -18.40
C GLU A 214 38.34 14.89 -17.48
N ARG A 215 38.14 16.21 -17.63
CA ARG A 215 37.10 16.96 -16.91
C ARG A 215 35.71 16.46 -17.28
N LEU A 216 35.45 16.28 -18.58
CA LEU A 216 34.16 15.81 -19.06
C LEU A 216 33.87 14.38 -18.63
N CYS A 217 34.87 13.49 -18.68
CA CYS A 217 34.74 12.14 -18.13
C CYS A 217 34.33 12.16 -16.66
N LYS A 218 34.97 13.03 -15.85
CA LYS A 218 34.65 13.14 -14.42
C LYS A 218 33.24 13.65 -14.21
N THR A 219 32.82 14.70 -14.93
CA THR A 219 31.45 15.23 -14.82
C THR A 219 30.39 14.20 -15.24
N ALA A 220 30.63 13.45 -16.31
CA ALA A 220 29.75 12.39 -16.76
C ALA A 220 29.66 11.22 -15.76
N ALA A 221 30.80 10.80 -15.21
CA ALA A 221 30.86 9.76 -14.18
C ALA A 221 30.15 10.22 -12.88
N ASP A 222 30.38 11.46 -12.44
CA ASP A 222 29.71 12.04 -11.27
C ASP A 222 28.19 12.09 -11.47
N PHE A 223 27.72 12.45 -12.67
CA PHE A 223 26.29 12.42 -12.99
C PHE A 223 25.74 10.99 -12.87
N TYR A 224 26.41 10.02 -13.48
CA TYR A 224 25.99 8.62 -13.45
C TYR A 224 25.93 8.09 -12.02
N GLN A 225 26.93 8.39 -11.19
CA GLN A 225 26.95 7.98 -9.79
C GLN A 225 25.76 8.56 -9.01
N ARG A 226 25.43 9.85 -9.20
CA ARG A 226 24.28 10.47 -8.53
C ARG A 226 22.95 9.81 -8.91
N HIS A 227 22.75 9.49 -10.19
CA HIS A 227 21.46 8.98 -10.68
C HIS A 227 21.34 7.45 -10.61
N SER A 228 22.44 6.71 -10.50
CA SER A 228 22.40 5.25 -10.32
C SER A 228 22.01 4.83 -8.90
N VAL A 229 22.16 5.73 -7.92
CA VAL A 229 21.72 5.50 -6.53
C VAL A 229 20.20 5.57 -6.41
N THR A 230 19.56 6.55 -7.05
CA THR A 230 18.10 6.78 -6.96
C THR A 230 17.32 6.11 -8.08
N GLY A 231 17.92 5.91 -9.25
CA GLY A 231 17.28 5.33 -10.44
C GLY A 231 18.18 4.35 -11.18
N TYR A 232 17.97 4.24 -12.49
CA TYR A 232 18.82 3.46 -13.40
C TYR A 232 19.37 4.39 -14.46
N CYS A 233 20.70 4.47 -14.57
CA CYS A 233 21.37 5.27 -15.59
C CYS A 233 22.08 4.34 -16.59
N LEU A 234 22.04 4.69 -17.87
CA LEU A 234 22.66 3.95 -18.96
C LEU A 234 23.51 4.90 -19.79
N ALA A 235 24.79 4.59 -19.95
CA ALA A 235 25.67 5.28 -20.87
C ALA A 235 25.61 4.64 -22.26
N LEU A 236 25.53 5.49 -23.29
CA LEU A 236 25.40 5.08 -24.69
C LEU A 236 26.58 5.58 -25.49
N SER A 237 27.18 4.67 -26.24
CA SER A 237 28.27 4.99 -27.15
C SER A 237 28.08 4.29 -28.49
N TYR A 238 28.76 4.83 -29.50
CA TYR A 238 28.64 4.41 -30.88
C TYR A 238 30.02 4.28 -31.52
N ARG A 239 30.15 3.32 -32.43
CA ARG A 239 31.37 3.12 -33.20
C ARG A 239 31.07 2.52 -34.57
N PRO A 240 31.60 3.10 -35.66
CA PRO A 240 31.63 2.42 -36.95
C PRO A 240 32.72 1.35 -36.98
N SER A 241 32.42 0.20 -37.57
CA SER A 241 33.33 -0.92 -37.84
C SER A 241 33.32 -1.26 -39.33
N VAL A 242 34.42 -1.79 -39.86
CA VAL A 242 34.54 -2.17 -41.28
C VAL A 242 34.39 -3.67 -41.49
N ARG A 243 34.61 -4.48 -40.44
CA ARG A 243 34.50 -5.95 -40.49
C ARG A 243 33.42 -6.44 -39.53
N PRO A 244 32.75 -7.57 -39.85
CA PRO A 244 31.88 -8.25 -38.90
C PRO A 244 32.69 -8.84 -37.75
N VAL A 245 32.02 -9.12 -36.64
CA VAL A 245 32.58 -9.90 -35.53
C VAL A 245 32.87 -11.32 -36.05
N GLU A 246 34.08 -11.81 -35.79
CA GLU A 246 34.47 -13.18 -36.16
C GLU A 246 33.56 -14.19 -35.47
N ASP A 247 33.20 -15.27 -36.16
CA ASP A 247 32.30 -16.32 -35.67
C ASP A 247 32.63 -16.87 -34.26
N PRO A 248 33.89 -17.10 -33.83
CA PRO A 248 34.18 -17.61 -32.49
C PRO A 248 33.86 -16.62 -31.35
N PHE A 249 33.72 -15.33 -31.64
CA PHE A 249 33.47 -14.29 -30.64
C PHE A 249 32.00 -13.83 -30.60
N LYS A 250 31.14 -14.39 -31.46
CA LYS A 250 29.73 -14.05 -31.46
C LYS A 250 29.07 -14.60 -30.19
N ASN A 251 28.32 -13.74 -29.50
CA ASN A 251 27.60 -14.08 -28.27
C ASN A 251 28.50 -14.56 -27.13
N THR A 252 29.77 -14.17 -27.13
CA THR A 252 30.70 -14.43 -26.01
C THR A 252 30.84 -13.21 -25.10
N TYR A 253 31.18 -13.47 -23.84
CA TYR A 253 31.33 -12.45 -22.81
C TYR A 253 32.78 -12.39 -22.34
N PHE A 254 33.33 -11.18 -22.25
CA PHE A 254 34.74 -10.94 -21.97
C PHE A 254 34.91 -10.18 -20.65
N GLU A 255 35.84 -10.64 -19.83
CA GLU A 255 36.28 -9.95 -18.63
C GLU A 255 37.33 -8.89 -18.99
N VAL A 256 37.07 -7.64 -18.62
CA VAL A 256 37.98 -6.52 -18.82
C VAL A 256 38.93 -6.42 -17.61
N PRO A 257 40.26 -6.38 -17.81
CA PRO A 257 41.22 -6.18 -16.73
C PRO A 257 41.01 -4.85 -15.98
N LEU A 258 41.33 -4.81 -14.68
CA LEU A 258 41.18 -3.61 -13.82
C LEU A 258 42.23 -2.52 -14.07
N LEU A 259 43.40 -2.90 -14.59
CA LEU A 259 44.53 -2.01 -14.85
C LEU A 259 44.69 -1.90 -16.36
N ARG A 260 43.97 -0.94 -16.95
CA ARG A 260 44.11 -0.61 -18.37
C ARG A 260 44.53 0.84 -18.51
N ASP A 261 45.61 1.07 -19.24
CA ASP A 261 45.94 2.42 -19.68
C ASP A 261 44.83 2.90 -20.62
N ARG A 262 44.35 4.14 -20.41
CA ARG A 262 43.36 4.73 -21.31
C ARG A 262 43.87 4.61 -22.75
N PRO A 263 42.99 4.29 -23.72
CA PRO A 263 43.40 4.27 -25.11
C PRO A 263 44.07 5.61 -25.44
N ARG A 264 45.31 5.56 -25.94
CA ARG A 264 45.95 6.76 -26.52
C ARG A 264 44.96 7.31 -27.54
N ILE A 265 44.75 8.63 -27.55
CA ILE A 265 43.83 9.32 -28.48
C ILE A 265 44.13 8.78 -29.89
N GLY A 266 43.30 7.83 -30.32
CA GLY A 266 43.48 7.11 -31.57
C GLY A 266 42.67 7.82 -32.62
N ASN A 267 43.16 7.82 -33.86
CA ASN A 267 42.42 8.36 -34.99
C ASN A 267 41.06 7.65 -35.08
N LEU A 268 39.97 8.43 -35.09
CA LEU A 268 38.64 7.93 -35.44
C LEU A 268 38.71 7.23 -36.80
N VAL A 269 37.90 6.19 -36.98
CA VAL A 269 37.66 5.61 -38.30
C VAL A 269 36.97 6.69 -39.13
N ARG A 270 37.74 7.42 -39.93
CA ARG A 270 37.17 8.27 -40.98
C ARG A 270 36.49 7.34 -41.98
N THR A 271 35.36 7.76 -42.54
CA THR A 271 34.86 7.19 -43.80
C THR A 271 35.92 7.47 -44.86
N HIS A 272 36.90 6.58 -44.96
CA HIS A 272 37.95 6.68 -45.96
C HIS A 272 37.31 6.49 -47.34
N SER A 273 37.59 7.42 -48.26
CA SER A 273 37.34 7.21 -49.68
C SER A 273 38.03 5.92 -50.13
N LEU A 274 37.44 5.23 -51.12
CA LEU A 274 37.92 3.96 -51.71
C LEU A 274 39.41 3.92 -52.14
N ASP A 275 40.14 5.03 -52.08
CA ASP A 275 41.52 5.19 -52.52
C ASP A 275 42.58 5.11 -51.39
N SER A 276 42.24 4.89 -50.12
CA SER A 276 43.26 4.69 -49.07
C SER A 276 43.80 3.26 -49.07
N SER A 277 45.11 3.13 -49.29
CA SER A 277 45.90 1.90 -49.42
C SER A 277 45.68 0.86 -48.32
N GLN A 278 45.77 -0.42 -48.70
CA GLN A 278 45.69 -1.62 -47.84
C GLN A 278 46.73 -1.69 -46.70
N ASP A 279 47.67 -0.73 -46.63
CA ASP A 279 48.76 -0.66 -45.63
C ASP A 279 48.38 0.07 -44.32
N ASP A 280 47.13 0.53 -44.16
CA ASP A 280 46.68 1.09 -42.89
C ASP A 280 46.59 0.00 -41.80
N ALA A 281 47.19 0.24 -40.63
CA ALA A 281 47.14 -0.62 -39.43
C ALA A 281 45.71 -0.96 -38.96
N PHE A 282 44.70 -0.34 -39.56
CA PHE A 282 43.29 -0.61 -39.35
C PHE A 282 42.78 -1.88 -40.09
N PHE A 283 43.44 -2.27 -41.19
CA PHE A 283 43.18 -3.49 -41.98
C PHE A 283 43.98 -4.70 -41.51
N ASP A 284 44.81 -4.54 -40.48
CA ASP A 284 45.70 -5.58 -39.97
C ASP A 284 44.94 -6.91 -39.78
N SER A 285 45.44 -7.94 -40.43
CA SER A 285 44.84 -9.27 -40.55
C SER A 285 45.48 -10.26 -39.59
N ALA A 286 45.86 -9.78 -38.40
CA ALA A 286 46.37 -10.66 -37.36
C ALA A 286 45.18 -11.42 -36.73
N PRO A 287 45.18 -12.77 -36.73
CA PRO A 287 44.15 -13.54 -36.05
C PRO A 287 44.18 -13.23 -34.55
N GLN A 288 43.02 -12.89 -33.98
CA GLN A 288 42.89 -12.56 -32.56
C GLN A 288 43.08 -13.82 -31.73
N LYS A 289 44.17 -13.87 -30.95
CA LYS A 289 44.49 -15.04 -30.10
C LYS A 289 44.31 -14.75 -28.61
N THR A 290 44.31 -13.48 -28.20
CA THR A 290 44.20 -13.09 -26.79
C THR A 290 42.95 -12.25 -26.54
N VAL A 291 42.45 -12.29 -25.29
CA VAL A 291 41.31 -11.48 -24.85
C VAL A 291 41.60 -9.99 -24.97
N GLU A 292 42.85 -9.57 -24.74
CA GLU A 292 43.25 -8.15 -24.85
C GLU A 292 43.16 -7.65 -26.30
N ASP A 293 43.46 -8.49 -27.30
CA ASP A 293 43.30 -8.14 -28.71
C ASP A 293 41.82 -7.87 -29.06
N VAL A 294 40.91 -8.68 -28.50
CA VAL A 294 39.45 -8.51 -28.67
C VAL A 294 39.00 -7.21 -28.00
N ILE A 295 39.43 -6.94 -26.78
CA ILE A 295 39.06 -5.72 -26.05
C ILE A 295 39.64 -4.49 -26.77
N GLN A 296 40.89 -4.51 -27.21
CA GLN A 296 41.48 -3.42 -27.98
C GLN A 296 40.74 -3.21 -29.30
N ARG A 297 40.39 -4.29 -30.01
CA ARG A 297 39.73 -4.17 -31.31
C ARG A 297 38.29 -3.73 -31.21
N TYR A 298 37.50 -4.25 -30.28
CA TYR A 298 36.04 -4.04 -30.22
C TYR A 298 35.61 -3.05 -29.14
N LEU A 299 36.26 -2.98 -27.98
CA LEU A 299 35.84 -2.09 -26.88
C LEU A 299 36.46 -0.68 -26.98
N THR A 300 37.65 -0.49 -27.55
CA THR A 300 38.27 0.86 -27.61
C THR A 300 37.80 1.70 -28.80
N GLY A 301 37.89 3.03 -28.73
CA GLY A 301 37.63 3.90 -29.88
C GLY A 301 36.15 4.21 -30.11
N HIS A 302 35.33 4.18 -29.06
CA HIS A 302 33.92 4.58 -29.15
C HIS A 302 33.76 6.11 -29.09
N VAL A 303 32.65 6.58 -29.63
CA VAL A 303 32.13 7.94 -29.48
C VAL A 303 31.03 7.92 -28.42
N LEU A 304 31.16 8.75 -27.39
CA LEU A 304 30.11 8.92 -26.39
C LEU A 304 28.97 9.76 -27.01
N CYS A 305 27.77 9.19 -27.04
CA CYS A 305 26.58 9.87 -27.57
C CYS A 305 25.79 10.57 -26.47
N GLY A 306 25.70 9.96 -25.28
CA GLY A 306 24.93 10.51 -24.17
C GLY A 306 24.65 9.48 -23.08
N MET A 307 23.82 9.88 -22.12
CA MET A 307 23.33 9.01 -21.04
C MET A 307 21.83 9.17 -20.89
N ILE A 308 21.17 8.09 -20.46
CA ILE A 308 19.73 8.06 -20.22
C ILE A 308 19.47 7.58 -18.81
N VAL A 309 18.60 8.29 -18.10
CA VAL A 309 18.09 7.93 -16.78
C VAL A 309 16.68 7.44 -16.92
N THR A 310 16.41 6.28 -16.32
CA THR A 310 15.08 5.70 -16.18
C THR A 310 14.75 5.52 -14.71
N GLN A 311 13.51 5.83 -14.33
CA GLN A 311 13.01 5.71 -12.97
C GLN A 311 11.63 5.03 -12.95
N TYR A 312 11.29 4.44 -11.81
CA TYR A 312 9.94 3.90 -11.63
C TYR A 312 9.00 5.02 -11.18
N GLU A 313 7.98 5.27 -12.00
CA GLU A 313 6.86 6.12 -11.63
C GLU A 313 5.80 5.34 -10.85
N VAL A 314 4.96 6.08 -10.12
CA VAL A 314 3.87 5.51 -9.33
C VAL A 314 2.59 5.48 -10.16
N MET A 315 1.82 4.40 -10.04
CA MET A 315 0.51 4.30 -10.64
C MET A 315 -0.49 5.21 -9.93
N PRO A 316 -1.28 6.05 -10.64
CA PRO A 316 -2.26 6.93 -10.02
C PRO A 316 -3.29 6.20 -9.13
N GLN A 317 -3.70 5.00 -9.54
CA GLN A 317 -4.59 4.14 -8.76
C GLN A 317 -3.98 3.69 -7.43
N ALA A 318 -2.66 3.52 -7.37
CA ALA A 318 -1.97 3.16 -6.13
C ALA A 318 -1.98 4.32 -5.13
N VAL A 319 -1.77 5.56 -5.58
CA VAL A 319 -1.88 6.77 -4.72
C VAL A 319 -3.30 6.91 -4.18
N GLN A 320 -4.31 6.80 -5.04
CA GLN A 320 -5.71 6.84 -4.62
C GLN A 320 -6.05 5.74 -3.61
N LEU A 321 -5.46 4.56 -3.77
CA LEU A 321 -5.66 3.44 -2.85
C LEU A 321 -5.06 3.75 -1.47
N VAL A 322 -3.85 4.32 -1.43
CA VAL A 322 -3.20 4.74 -0.17
C VAL A 322 -4.09 5.75 0.55
N ASP A 323 -4.52 6.82 -0.14
CA ASP A 323 -5.41 7.84 0.44
C ASP A 323 -6.71 7.23 0.98
N GLN A 324 -7.34 6.32 0.23
CA GLN A 324 -8.58 5.67 0.66
C GLN A 324 -8.36 4.75 1.86
N LEU A 325 -7.26 4.01 1.93
CA LEU A 325 -6.93 3.14 3.06
C LEU A 325 -6.61 3.95 4.31
N GLU A 326 -5.85 5.04 4.18
CA GLU A 326 -5.55 5.96 5.29
C GLU A 326 -6.82 6.62 5.82
N ASN A 327 -7.71 7.07 4.93
CA ASN A 327 -9.04 7.55 5.33
C ASN A 327 -9.82 6.50 6.11
N LEU A 328 -9.70 5.21 5.75
CA LEU A 328 -10.31 4.10 6.48
C LEU A 328 -9.57 3.70 7.78
N CYS A 329 -8.52 4.42 8.16
CA CYS A 329 -7.63 4.06 9.27
C CYS A 329 -7.11 2.62 9.15
N VAL A 330 -6.81 2.19 7.92
CA VAL A 330 -6.11 0.95 7.61
C VAL A 330 -4.72 1.33 7.18
N ARG A 331 -3.69 0.84 7.88
CA ARG A 331 -2.33 1.23 7.52
C ARG A 331 -1.89 0.59 6.21
N PHE A 332 -1.24 1.37 5.37
CA PHE A 332 -0.51 0.90 4.21
C PHE A 332 0.96 0.67 4.55
N VAL A 333 1.47 -0.54 4.32
CA VAL A 333 2.89 -0.90 4.53
C VAL A 333 3.46 -1.42 3.22
N TYR A 334 4.55 -0.80 2.77
CA TYR A 334 5.27 -1.20 1.56
C TYR A 334 6.57 -1.94 1.90
N PHE A 335 6.67 -3.20 1.48
CA PHE A 335 7.87 -4.03 1.58
C PHE A 335 8.68 -3.92 0.28
N SER A 336 9.79 -3.20 0.34
CA SER A 336 10.70 -3.01 -0.78
C SER A 336 11.88 -3.97 -0.73
N ARG A 337 12.11 -4.69 -1.84
CA ARG A 337 13.33 -5.48 -2.07
C ARG A 337 14.56 -4.63 -2.42
N GLU A 338 14.37 -3.33 -2.64
CA GLU A 338 15.45 -2.42 -3.03
C GLU A 338 16.08 -1.74 -1.80
N ASN A 339 17.24 -1.14 -2.03
CA ASN A 339 17.97 -0.40 -1.01
C ASN A 339 17.14 0.76 -0.44
N GLU A 340 17.50 1.20 0.76
CA GLU A 340 16.88 2.33 1.48
C GLU A 340 16.65 3.56 0.58
N LEU A 341 17.71 4.10 -0.03
CA LEU A 341 17.65 5.36 -0.79
C LEU A 341 16.67 5.30 -1.98
N ARG A 342 16.69 4.20 -2.73
CA ARG A 342 15.80 4.03 -3.89
C ARG A 342 14.36 3.82 -3.46
N SER A 343 14.16 3.06 -2.39
CA SER A 343 12.84 2.80 -1.80
C SER A 343 12.22 4.07 -1.24
N ARG A 344 13.03 4.95 -0.63
CA ARG A 344 12.60 6.23 -0.07
C ARG A 344 12.08 7.17 -1.15
N VAL A 345 12.83 7.36 -2.23
CA VAL A 345 12.40 8.21 -3.37
C VAL A 345 11.08 7.70 -3.96
N PHE A 346 10.92 6.37 -4.08
CA PHE A 346 9.66 5.80 -4.57
C PHE A 346 8.50 5.97 -3.57
N ALA A 347 8.76 5.82 -2.27
CA ALA A 347 7.75 6.00 -1.21
C ALA A 347 7.27 7.46 -1.13
N GLU A 348 8.18 8.44 -1.29
CA GLU A 348 7.82 9.87 -1.39
C GLU A 348 6.87 10.12 -2.56
N LYS A 349 7.17 9.55 -3.74
CA LYS A 349 6.28 9.63 -4.92
C LYS A 349 4.92 8.96 -4.69
N LEU A 350 4.86 7.95 -3.83
CA LEU A 350 3.62 7.23 -3.49
C LEU A 350 2.74 8.01 -2.50
N GLY A 351 3.28 9.05 -1.85
CA GLY A 351 2.59 9.83 -0.82
C GLY A 351 2.85 9.35 0.61
N LEU A 352 3.80 8.43 0.81
CA LEU A 352 4.16 7.94 2.15
C LEU A 352 5.20 8.86 2.81
N GLU A 353 5.14 8.94 4.14
CA GLU A 353 6.18 9.59 4.93
C GLU A 353 7.52 8.85 4.76
N ALA A 354 8.49 9.51 4.14
CA ALA A 354 9.80 8.93 3.85
C ALA A 354 10.93 9.68 4.57
N GLY A 355 10.66 10.18 5.77
CA GLY A 355 11.67 10.80 6.63
C GLY A 355 12.76 9.80 7.08
N TRP A 356 13.79 10.35 7.71
CA TRP A 356 14.91 9.57 8.25
C TRP A 356 14.53 8.65 9.43
N ASN A 357 13.34 8.82 10.02
CA ASN A 357 12.80 8.00 11.12
C ASN A 357 11.48 7.30 10.73
N CYS A 358 11.23 7.12 9.43
CA CYS A 358 9.93 6.64 8.93
C CYS A 358 9.99 5.26 8.27
N HIS A 359 11.15 4.57 8.32
CA HIS A 359 11.33 3.27 7.68
C HIS A 359 12.23 2.35 8.50
N VAL A 360 12.06 1.03 8.31
CA VAL A 360 12.89 -0.01 8.92
C VAL A 360 13.62 -0.77 7.81
N SER A 361 14.94 -0.91 7.93
CA SER A 361 15.72 -1.76 7.03
C SER A 361 15.85 -3.17 7.61
N LEU A 362 15.50 -4.20 6.83
CA LEU A 362 15.65 -5.60 7.21
C LEU A 362 17.03 -6.17 6.85
N ALA A 363 17.96 -5.33 6.38
CA ALA A 363 19.31 -5.76 6.07
C ALA A 363 20.02 -6.29 7.33
N GLU A 364 20.37 -7.58 7.34
CA GLU A 364 21.23 -8.15 8.38
C GLU A 364 22.57 -7.43 8.47
N VAL A 365 22.99 -7.14 9.70
CA VAL A 365 24.30 -6.56 10.00
C VAL A 365 25.32 -7.70 9.95
N CYS A 366 26.31 -7.65 9.05
CA CYS A 366 27.37 -8.66 9.01
C CYS A 366 28.21 -8.62 10.30
N GLU A 367 28.28 -9.74 11.02
CA GLU A 367 28.99 -9.96 12.30
C GLU A 367 30.53 -9.80 12.24
N ASN A 368 31.10 -9.35 11.12
CA ASN A 368 32.56 -9.28 10.95
C ASN A 368 33.23 -8.14 11.75
N ASP A 369 32.48 -7.17 12.26
CA ASP A 369 32.94 -6.32 13.34
C ASP A 369 32.51 -7.01 14.64
N GLY A 370 33.42 -7.70 15.34
CA GLY A 370 33.17 -8.51 16.54
C GLY A 370 32.63 -7.78 17.77
N ARG A 371 31.61 -6.95 17.58
CA ARG A 371 30.81 -6.25 18.59
C ARG A 371 29.50 -7.01 18.69
N THR A 372 29.21 -7.51 19.87
CA THR A 372 27.97 -8.24 20.15
C THR A 372 26.77 -7.32 19.91
N LEU A 373 25.60 -7.85 19.50
CA LEU A 373 24.36 -7.07 19.36
C LEU A 373 24.09 -6.16 20.57
N LYS A 374 24.38 -6.65 21.79
CA LYS A 374 24.30 -5.88 23.05
C LYS A 374 25.22 -4.64 23.09
N ASP A 375 26.41 -4.71 22.52
CA ASP A 375 27.38 -3.60 22.51
C ASP A 375 26.94 -2.49 21.55
N PHE A 376 26.24 -2.85 20.47
CA PHE A 376 25.64 -1.90 19.53
C PHE A 376 24.46 -1.15 20.18
N PHE A 377 23.62 -1.84 20.96
CA PHE A 377 22.54 -1.22 21.74
C PHE A 377 23.08 -0.34 22.89
N LEU A 378 24.10 -0.80 23.62
CA LEU A 378 24.72 -0.03 24.71
C LEU A 378 25.41 1.25 24.21
N ALA A 379 26.07 1.22 23.04
CA ALA A 379 26.71 2.39 22.45
C ALA A 379 25.72 3.45 21.92
N LYS A 380 24.47 3.06 21.63
CA LYS A 380 23.43 3.96 21.10
C LYS A 380 22.57 4.56 22.22
N VAL A 381 22.40 3.86 23.34
CA VAL A 381 21.63 4.32 24.51
C VAL A 381 22.46 5.20 25.45
N TYR A 382 23.77 4.95 25.59
CA TYR A 382 24.68 5.81 26.34
C TYR A 382 25.59 6.56 25.37
N GLY A 383 25.28 7.83 25.13
CA GLY A 383 26.21 8.76 24.47
C GLY A 383 27.57 8.70 25.16
N THR A 384 28.62 8.54 24.37
CA THR A 384 29.97 8.21 24.83
C THR A 384 30.60 9.41 25.56
N GLU A 385 30.61 9.39 26.89
CA GLU A 385 31.62 10.11 27.68
C GLU A 385 32.52 9.12 28.39
N ASN A 386 33.72 8.93 27.83
CA ASN A 386 34.99 8.54 28.48
C ASN A 386 36.04 8.40 27.36
N ILE A 387 36.83 9.43 27.05
CA ILE A 387 38.09 9.84 27.73
C ILE A 387 39.06 8.66 27.91
N ASN A 388 39.92 8.43 26.91
CA ASN A 388 41.40 8.45 27.01
C ASN A 388 42.07 7.77 25.81
N ASN A 389 42.59 8.57 24.88
CA ASN A 389 43.92 8.39 24.30
C ASN A 389 44.31 9.65 23.52
N PRO A 390 45.45 10.31 23.83
CA PRO A 390 45.85 11.55 23.20
C PRO A 390 46.80 11.28 22.03
N ALA A 391 46.32 11.38 20.79
CA ALA A 391 47.15 11.69 19.63
C ALA A 391 46.25 12.22 18.50
N ASP A 392 46.68 13.33 17.89
CA ASP A 392 46.06 14.08 16.79
C ASP A 392 44.88 15.02 17.09
N SER A 393 45.24 16.12 17.76
CA SER A 393 44.58 17.42 17.65
C SER A 393 44.82 18.04 16.26
N GLY A 394 43.78 18.13 15.42
CA GLY A 394 43.96 18.77 14.12
C GLY A 394 42.74 19.12 13.27
N TYR A 395 41.49 19.06 13.75
CA TYR A 395 40.34 19.54 12.96
C TYR A 395 39.23 20.13 13.84
N LYS A 396 39.20 21.46 13.95
CA LYS A 396 37.99 22.19 14.39
C LYS A 396 36.94 22.10 13.28
N LYS A 397 35.91 21.28 13.45
CA LYS A 397 34.69 21.34 12.62
C LYS A 397 33.80 22.48 13.13
N ASN A 398 33.65 23.52 12.30
CA ASN A 398 32.63 24.55 12.51
C ASN A 398 31.24 23.91 12.41
N PHE A 399 30.49 23.93 13.50
CA PHE A 399 29.09 23.51 13.55
C PHE A 399 28.22 24.62 12.95
N LYS A 400 27.49 24.33 11.86
CA LYS A 400 26.38 25.17 11.39
C LYS A 400 25.07 24.47 11.78
N SER A 401 24.07 25.25 12.18
CA SER A 401 22.77 24.78 12.67
C SER A 401 21.93 24.06 11.60
N ASP A 402 21.09 23.12 12.04
CA ASP A 402 20.32 22.16 11.23
C ASP A 402 19.37 22.80 10.19
N GLU A 403 18.87 24.02 10.42
CA GLU A 403 18.01 24.74 9.45
C GLU A 403 18.77 25.22 8.20
N GLN A 404 20.06 25.55 8.32
CA GLN A 404 20.86 25.99 7.16
C GLN A 404 21.26 24.83 6.24
N LEU A 405 21.26 23.59 6.74
CA LEU A 405 21.56 22.39 5.94
C LEU A 405 20.36 21.95 5.10
N HIS A 406 19.14 22.03 5.64
CA HIS A 406 17.91 21.77 4.88
C HIS A 406 17.71 22.75 3.72
N LEU A 407 18.09 24.02 3.89
CA LEU A 407 18.08 25.03 2.82
C LEU A 407 19.12 24.77 1.72
N ILE A 408 20.26 24.14 2.04
CA ILE A 408 21.25 23.71 1.03
C ILE A 408 20.71 22.54 0.22
N TYR A 409 19.97 21.62 0.84
CA TYR A 409 19.30 20.53 0.15
C TYR A 409 18.19 21.06 -0.78
N SER A 410 17.26 21.89 -0.31
CA SER A 410 16.18 22.42 -1.17
C SER A 410 16.69 23.34 -2.28
N SER A 411 17.73 24.14 -2.05
CA SER A 411 18.32 25.01 -3.09
C SER A 411 19.12 24.25 -4.16
N SER A 412 19.61 23.04 -3.87
CA SER A 412 20.33 22.22 -4.86
C SER A 412 19.41 21.37 -5.75
N TYR A 413 18.14 21.21 -5.39
CA TYR A 413 17.12 20.59 -6.25
C TYR A 413 16.42 21.58 -7.19
N VAL A 414 16.57 22.90 -6.99
CA VAL A 414 15.84 23.95 -7.74
C VAL A 414 16.75 24.77 -8.68
N GLN A 415 18.07 24.61 -8.66
CA GLN A 415 18.95 25.39 -9.53
C GLN A 415 18.96 24.89 -10.98
N GLY A 416 18.02 25.43 -11.77
CA GLY A 416 18.24 25.71 -13.18
C GLY A 416 19.40 26.71 -13.35
N SER A 417 20.28 26.39 -14.29
CA SER A 417 21.37 27.21 -14.85
C SER A 417 22.63 27.42 -13.96
N PRO A 418 23.85 27.23 -14.52
CA PRO A 418 25.09 27.40 -13.76
C PRO A 418 25.51 28.87 -13.78
N SER A 419 25.42 29.55 -12.63
CA SER A 419 26.15 30.80 -12.40
C SER A 419 27.46 30.49 -11.66
N VAL A 420 28.57 30.77 -12.33
CA VAL A 420 29.96 30.50 -11.93
C VAL A 420 30.27 31.03 -10.52
N LYS A 421 30.64 30.12 -9.62
CA LYS A 421 31.56 30.44 -8.50
C LYS A 421 32.68 29.42 -8.45
N LYS A 422 33.91 29.90 -8.64
CA LYS A 422 35.17 29.16 -8.46
C LYS A 422 35.21 28.57 -7.05
N GLN A 423 35.24 27.24 -6.93
CA GLN A 423 35.71 26.56 -5.73
C GLN A 423 36.57 25.34 -6.07
N SER A 424 37.58 25.20 -5.23
CA SER A 424 38.79 24.39 -5.32
C SER A 424 38.57 22.89 -5.48
N GLN A 425 39.59 22.25 -6.06
CA GLN A 425 39.83 20.80 -6.12
C GLN A 425 39.61 20.11 -4.76
N VAL A 426 38.38 19.69 -4.48
CA VAL A 426 38.07 18.58 -3.59
C VAL A 426 36.92 17.85 -4.25
N VAL A 427 37.14 16.59 -4.59
CA VAL A 427 36.09 15.68 -5.08
C VAL A 427 34.96 15.72 -4.06
N PRO A 428 33.73 16.17 -4.40
CA PRO A 428 32.61 15.97 -3.52
C PRO A 428 32.30 14.47 -3.57
N LYS A 429 32.96 13.68 -2.71
CA LYS A 429 32.40 12.38 -2.32
C LYS A 429 30.97 12.67 -1.93
N VAL A 430 30.02 11.97 -2.52
CA VAL A 430 28.61 12.04 -2.12
C VAL A 430 28.61 11.67 -0.63
N VAL A 431 28.54 12.67 0.24
CA VAL A 431 28.42 12.47 1.68
C VAL A 431 26.97 12.08 1.88
N VAL A 432 26.68 10.79 1.67
CA VAL A 432 25.45 10.20 2.19
C VAL A 432 25.62 10.22 3.70
N LEU A 433 24.84 11.07 4.37
CA LEU A 433 24.84 11.09 5.83
C LEU A 433 24.48 9.67 6.32
N PRO A 434 25.19 9.14 7.32
CA PRO A 434 24.84 7.86 7.91
C PRO A 434 23.38 7.87 8.33
N ASN A 435 22.71 6.73 8.14
CA ASN A 435 21.33 6.57 8.59
C ASN A 435 21.29 6.86 10.09
N LYS A 436 20.80 8.06 10.43
CA LYS A 436 20.69 8.57 11.80
C LYS A 436 19.39 8.08 12.44
N ALA A 437 18.66 7.18 11.75
CA ALA A 437 17.47 6.54 12.25
C ALA A 437 17.74 5.89 13.61
N GLN A 438 16.87 6.18 14.57
CA GLN A 438 16.91 5.50 15.86
C GLN A 438 16.32 4.09 15.77
N LEU A 439 15.61 3.79 14.68
CA LEU A 439 14.95 2.52 14.40
C LEU A 439 15.93 1.34 14.24
N PRO A 440 15.47 0.10 14.52
CA PRO A 440 16.28 -1.10 14.41
C PRO A 440 16.61 -1.40 12.94
N THR A 441 17.82 -1.91 12.71
CA THR A 441 18.28 -2.43 11.40
C THR A 441 18.51 -3.93 11.51
N GLY A 442 17.89 -4.69 10.61
CA GLY A 442 17.91 -6.15 10.61
C GLY A 442 16.75 -6.75 11.39
N ILE A 443 16.20 -7.84 10.87
CA ILE A 443 15.00 -8.50 11.42
C ILE A 443 15.19 -8.98 12.87
N ALA A 444 16.37 -9.51 13.19
CA ALA A 444 16.71 -9.98 14.54
C ALA A 444 16.69 -8.87 15.60
N ALA A 445 16.87 -7.60 15.19
CA ALA A 445 16.86 -6.44 16.09
C ALA A 445 15.46 -5.90 16.36
N VAL A 446 14.45 -6.29 15.57
CA VAL A 446 13.08 -5.77 15.69
C VAL A 446 12.41 -6.27 16.97
N ARG A 447 12.45 -7.59 17.24
CA ARG A 447 11.81 -8.17 18.45
C ARG A 447 12.33 -7.55 19.76
N PRO A 448 13.66 -7.46 20.00
CA PRO A 448 14.18 -6.81 21.21
C PRO A 448 13.80 -5.34 21.34
N HIS A 449 13.69 -4.61 20.22
CA HIS A 449 13.30 -3.20 20.24
C HIS A 449 11.85 -3.03 20.66
N LEU A 450 10.95 -3.89 20.19
CA LEU A 450 9.52 -3.87 20.57
C LEU A 450 9.30 -4.17 22.06
N GLU A 451 10.15 -5.01 22.66
CA GLU A 451 10.08 -5.34 24.08
C GLU A 451 10.67 -4.26 24.99
N GLN A 452 11.74 -3.59 24.56
CA GLN A 452 12.57 -2.73 25.42
C GLN A 452 12.36 -1.23 25.21
N VAL A 453 11.89 -0.82 24.02
CA VAL A 453 11.86 0.59 23.62
C VAL A 453 10.42 1.02 23.34
N ASP A 454 9.91 0.69 22.15
CA ASP A 454 8.60 1.15 21.69
C ASP A 454 8.06 0.29 20.54
N ASN A 455 6.82 0.56 20.14
CA ASN A 455 6.16 -0.10 19.01
C ASN A 455 6.30 0.66 17.68
N VAL A 456 7.19 1.66 17.58
CA VAL A 456 7.36 2.47 16.36
C VAL A 456 7.77 1.62 15.15
N PRO A 457 8.56 0.54 15.25
CA PRO A 457 8.83 -0.33 14.11
C PRO A 457 7.58 -1.00 13.51
N LEU A 458 6.53 -1.18 14.33
CA LEU A 458 5.24 -1.65 13.84
C LEU A 458 4.41 -0.54 13.26
N LEU A 459 4.83 0.73 13.30
CA LEU A 459 4.09 1.92 12.85
C LEU A 459 4.64 2.54 11.54
N VAL A 460 5.79 2.09 11.06
CA VAL A 460 6.38 2.58 9.80
C VAL A 460 5.67 2.09 8.54
N SER A 461 5.44 2.96 7.57
CA SER A 461 4.78 2.58 6.29
C SER A 461 5.75 2.01 5.25
N LEU A 462 7.07 2.07 5.49
CA LEU A 462 8.10 1.59 4.58
C LEU A 462 9.06 0.62 5.26
N ILE A 463 9.28 -0.53 4.61
CA ILE A 463 10.27 -1.53 5.02
C ILE A 463 11.20 -1.80 3.83
N THR A 464 12.51 -1.70 4.03
CA THR A 464 13.52 -1.78 2.95
C THR A 464 14.42 -2.99 3.09
N ASP A 465 15.15 -3.31 2.02
CA ASP A 465 16.09 -4.44 1.98
C ASP A 465 15.44 -5.80 2.29
N CYS A 466 14.18 -5.95 1.85
CA CYS A 466 13.35 -7.10 2.12
C CYS A 466 13.85 -8.37 1.38
N THR A 467 14.10 -9.44 2.13
CA THR A 467 14.27 -10.80 1.59
C THR A 467 13.00 -11.62 1.82
N SER A 468 12.81 -12.69 1.05
CA SER A 468 11.62 -13.54 1.21
C SER A 468 11.49 -14.14 2.61
N GLN A 469 12.61 -14.45 3.26
CA GLN A 469 12.63 -14.97 4.63
C GLN A 469 12.36 -13.86 5.66
N ALA A 470 13.02 -12.71 5.54
CA ALA A 470 12.82 -11.58 6.45
C ALA A 470 11.38 -11.03 6.39
N ASN A 471 10.72 -11.10 5.23
CA ASN A 471 9.31 -10.74 5.09
C ASN A 471 8.38 -11.66 5.90
N LEU A 472 8.65 -12.97 5.93
CA LEU A 472 7.86 -13.93 6.69
C LEU A 472 8.03 -13.71 8.20
N GLU A 473 9.27 -13.48 8.64
CA GLU A 473 9.56 -13.17 10.05
C GLU A 473 8.93 -11.83 10.47
N MET A 474 9.01 -10.80 9.64
CA MET A 474 8.38 -9.51 9.93
C MET A 474 6.85 -9.64 9.99
N LEU A 475 6.25 -10.43 9.10
CA LEU A 475 4.82 -10.73 9.13
C LEU A 475 4.41 -11.46 10.41
N GLU A 476 5.22 -12.43 10.86
CA GLU A 476 5.02 -13.13 12.14
C GLU A 476 5.04 -12.15 13.32
N ILE A 477 6.02 -11.23 13.35
CA ILE A 477 6.12 -10.20 14.38
C ILE A 477 4.87 -9.30 14.36
N MET A 478 4.39 -8.86 13.19
CA MET A 478 3.16 -8.05 13.10
C MET A 478 1.95 -8.81 13.67
N GLN A 479 1.83 -10.11 13.36
CA GLN A 479 0.75 -10.97 13.85
C GLN A 479 0.81 -11.18 15.38
N GLU A 480 2.00 -11.41 15.94
CA GLU A 480 2.21 -11.58 17.40
C GLU A 480 1.78 -10.35 18.21
N TYR A 481 1.99 -9.15 17.66
CA TYR A 481 1.60 -7.88 18.29
C TYR A 481 0.14 -7.48 17.99
N GLY A 482 -0.66 -8.42 17.46
CA GLY A 482 -2.11 -8.29 17.30
C GLY A 482 -2.53 -7.46 16.09
N GLU A 483 -1.65 -7.26 15.10
CA GLU A 483 -2.01 -6.68 13.81
C GLU A 483 -2.59 -7.76 12.90
N LEU A 484 -3.74 -7.47 12.30
CA LEU A 484 -4.35 -8.33 11.30
C LEU A 484 -3.97 -7.80 9.92
N VAL A 485 -3.15 -8.57 9.22
CA VAL A 485 -2.46 -8.12 8.01
C VAL A 485 -3.08 -8.74 6.77
N LEU A 486 -3.47 -7.88 5.82
CA LEU A 486 -3.81 -8.29 4.46
C LEU A 486 -2.58 -8.22 3.58
N ALA A 487 -2.07 -9.38 3.16
CA ALA A 487 -0.93 -9.48 2.25
C ALA A 487 -1.36 -9.35 0.79
N ILE A 488 -0.83 -8.35 0.08
CA ILE A 488 -1.08 -8.10 -1.35
C ILE A 488 0.24 -8.25 -2.12
N GLY A 489 0.23 -9.10 -3.15
CA GLY A 489 1.42 -9.34 -3.97
C GLY A 489 1.09 -9.81 -5.37
N SER A 490 2.11 -9.82 -6.23
CA SER A 490 2.00 -10.35 -7.59
C SER A 490 1.77 -11.86 -7.56
N SER A 491 0.84 -12.34 -8.39
CA SER A 491 0.62 -13.78 -8.60
C SER A 491 1.77 -14.47 -9.34
N LEU A 492 2.58 -13.72 -10.09
CA LEU A 492 3.68 -14.27 -10.90
C LEU A 492 4.96 -14.51 -10.08
N SER A 493 5.03 -14.02 -8.84
CA SER A 493 6.22 -14.15 -7.99
C SER A 493 6.10 -15.38 -7.10
N VAL A 494 6.97 -16.37 -7.33
CA VAL A 494 7.02 -17.61 -6.51
C VAL A 494 7.32 -17.32 -5.04
N ALA A 495 8.13 -16.27 -4.77
CA ALA A 495 8.48 -15.87 -3.41
C ALA A 495 7.27 -15.50 -2.55
N ASN A 496 6.16 -15.05 -3.16
CA ASN A 496 4.97 -14.62 -2.42
C ASN A 496 4.11 -15.78 -1.95
N THR A 497 4.30 -16.98 -2.49
CA THR A 497 3.50 -18.17 -2.14
C THR A 497 3.51 -18.42 -0.63
N ASN A 498 4.70 -18.37 -0.01
CA ASN A 498 4.84 -18.58 1.44
C ASN A 498 4.20 -17.45 2.24
N ILE A 499 4.29 -16.21 1.74
CA ILE A 499 3.69 -15.03 2.36
C ILE A 499 2.16 -15.16 2.36
N PHE A 500 1.59 -15.63 1.25
CA PHE A 500 0.15 -15.84 1.13
C PHE A 500 -0.39 -16.94 2.05
N LEU A 501 0.42 -17.97 2.32
CA LEU A 501 0.06 -19.06 3.22
C LEU A 501 0.14 -18.65 4.71
N GLN A 502 1.07 -17.76 5.07
CA GLN A 502 1.25 -17.30 6.45
C GLN A 502 0.30 -16.14 6.83
N ALA A 503 -0.04 -15.26 5.89
CA ALA A 503 -0.88 -14.10 6.16
C ALA A 503 -2.29 -14.48 6.64
N ASP A 504 -2.89 -13.62 7.47
CA ASP A 504 -4.25 -13.81 7.97
C ASP A 504 -5.26 -13.82 6.81
N VAL A 505 -5.09 -12.87 5.89
CA VAL A 505 -5.78 -12.81 4.60
C VAL A 505 -4.76 -12.49 3.52
N SER A 506 -4.83 -13.20 2.39
CA SER A 506 -3.96 -12.95 1.24
C SER A 506 -4.74 -12.66 -0.04
N MET A 507 -4.27 -11.67 -0.79
CA MET A 507 -4.79 -11.28 -2.10
C MET A 507 -3.66 -11.32 -3.12
N SER A 508 -3.84 -12.13 -4.16
CA SER A 508 -2.96 -12.08 -5.34
C SER A 508 -3.52 -11.12 -6.38
N VAL A 509 -2.62 -10.37 -7.02
CA VAL A 509 -2.95 -9.47 -8.11
C VAL A 509 -2.15 -9.85 -9.34
N LEU A 510 -2.84 -9.97 -10.48
CA LEU A 510 -2.17 -10.16 -11.76
C LEU A 510 -1.58 -8.81 -12.20
N PRO A 511 -0.25 -8.67 -12.30
CA PRO A 511 0.38 -7.40 -12.66
C PRO A 511 -0.02 -6.90 -14.05
N LEU A 512 -0.26 -5.58 -14.15
CA LEU A 512 -0.46 -4.89 -15.42
C LEU A 512 0.82 -4.85 -16.25
N GLY A 513 0.65 -4.92 -17.57
CA GLY A 513 1.71 -4.74 -18.55
C GLY A 513 2.05 -6.04 -19.26
N ASP A 514 1.93 -5.99 -20.59
CA ASP A 514 2.70 -6.87 -21.47
C ASP A 514 4.11 -6.30 -21.63
N TRP A 515 5.09 -7.16 -21.89
CA TRP A 515 6.46 -6.78 -22.22
C TRP A 515 6.47 -6.05 -23.57
N SER A 516 6.04 -4.80 -23.60
CA SER A 516 5.67 -4.09 -24.83
C SER A 516 6.81 -3.84 -25.83
N CYS A 517 8.07 -4.08 -25.47
CA CYS A 517 9.18 -4.05 -26.44
C CYS A 517 9.70 -5.43 -26.90
N SER A 518 9.22 -6.56 -26.35
CA SER A 518 9.38 -7.82 -27.08
C SER A 518 8.33 -7.83 -28.20
N VAL A 519 8.79 -7.67 -29.44
CA VAL A 519 7.98 -7.76 -30.66
C VAL A 519 7.12 -9.03 -30.59
N ASN A 520 5.81 -8.85 -30.41
CA ASN A 520 4.78 -9.89 -30.34
C ASN A 520 5.07 -11.01 -29.32
N PRO A 521 4.57 -10.92 -28.06
CA PRO A 521 4.38 -12.15 -27.29
C PRO A 521 3.55 -13.11 -28.14
N SER A 522 3.99 -14.36 -28.29
CA SER A 522 3.18 -15.38 -28.96
C SER A 522 1.79 -15.42 -28.30
N ARG A 523 0.72 -15.75 -29.05
CA ARG A 523 -0.62 -15.90 -28.47
C ARG A 523 -0.63 -16.87 -27.26
N ASP A 524 0.31 -17.81 -27.25
CA ASP A 524 0.54 -18.76 -26.16
C ASP A 524 0.95 -18.07 -24.85
N TRP A 525 1.67 -16.94 -24.90
CA TRP A 525 2.16 -16.25 -23.70
C TRP A 525 1.04 -15.72 -22.81
N GLN A 526 -0.02 -15.14 -23.39
CA GLN A 526 -1.17 -14.66 -22.60
C GLN A 526 -1.90 -15.82 -21.92
N GLN A 527 -2.06 -16.94 -22.63
CA GLN A 527 -2.67 -18.16 -22.07
C GLN A 527 -1.81 -18.77 -20.95
N ILE A 528 -0.49 -18.81 -21.14
CA ILE A 528 0.46 -19.26 -20.12
C ILE A 528 0.42 -18.34 -18.90
N LYS A 529 0.41 -17.02 -19.11
CA LYS A 529 0.32 -16.03 -18.03
C LYS A 529 -0.94 -16.23 -17.20
N GLU A 530 -2.10 -16.44 -17.85
CA GLU A 530 -3.35 -16.72 -17.14
C GLU A 530 -3.36 -18.08 -16.43
N MET A 531 -2.75 -19.11 -17.03
CA MET A 531 -2.63 -20.42 -16.39
C MET A 531 -1.72 -20.38 -15.15
N VAL A 532 -0.59 -19.66 -15.24
CA VAL A 532 0.33 -19.45 -14.12
C VAL A 532 -0.34 -18.63 -13.03
N ASP A 533 -1.05 -17.56 -13.37
CA ASP A 533 -1.86 -16.79 -12.42
C ASP A 533 -2.85 -17.68 -11.67
N ARG A 534 -3.55 -18.57 -12.40
CA ARG A 534 -4.50 -19.49 -11.79
C ARG A 534 -3.86 -20.55 -10.92
N LEU A 535 -2.66 -21.00 -11.25
CA LEU A 535 -1.92 -21.99 -10.47
C LEU A 535 -1.35 -21.35 -9.19
N MET A 536 -0.63 -20.24 -9.32
CA MET A 536 0.03 -19.56 -8.21
C MET A 536 -0.98 -18.91 -7.27
N GLY A 537 -2.08 -18.39 -7.82
CA GLY A 537 -3.21 -17.88 -7.03
C GLY A 537 -4.00 -18.97 -6.30
N THR A 538 -3.61 -20.25 -6.33
CA THR A 538 -4.22 -21.27 -5.43
C THR A 538 -3.74 -21.13 -3.99
N ALA A 539 -2.56 -20.54 -3.78
CA ALA A 539 -1.99 -20.33 -2.46
C ALA A 539 -2.58 -19.11 -1.72
N CYS A 540 -3.33 -18.24 -2.42
CA CYS A 540 -3.95 -17.06 -1.82
C CYS A 540 -5.45 -17.26 -1.56
N ASP A 541 -5.99 -16.50 -0.60
CA ASP A 541 -7.43 -16.53 -0.29
C ASP A 541 -8.28 -15.89 -1.40
N PHE A 542 -7.79 -14.79 -2.00
CA PHE A 542 -8.50 -14.03 -3.03
C PHE A 542 -7.61 -13.72 -4.24
N ARG A 543 -8.22 -13.69 -5.43
CA ARG A 543 -7.59 -13.20 -6.66
C ARG A 543 -8.28 -11.95 -7.12
N LEU A 544 -7.50 -10.93 -7.44
CA LEU A 544 -8.01 -9.65 -7.88
C LEU A 544 -7.32 -9.23 -9.17
N ALA A 545 -8.10 -8.85 -10.18
CA ALA A 545 -7.57 -8.16 -11.34
C ALA A 545 -7.14 -6.74 -10.93
N TYR A 546 -6.05 -6.24 -11.50
CA TYR A 546 -5.52 -4.93 -11.15
C TYR A 546 -6.54 -3.79 -11.28
N ASP A 547 -7.37 -3.82 -12.34
CA ASP A 547 -8.41 -2.80 -12.59
C ASP A 547 -9.42 -2.66 -11.45
N ARG A 548 -9.51 -3.68 -10.58
CA ARG A 548 -10.41 -3.70 -9.42
C ARG A 548 -9.68 -3.49 -8.10
N ILE A 549 -8.43 -3.03 -8.09
CA ILE A 549 -7.66 -2.80 -6.85
C ILE A 549 -8.34 -1.75 -5.95
N LEU A 550 -8.98 -0.74 -6.56
CA LEU A 550 -9.80 0.27 -5.87
C LEU A 550 -11.11 -0.29 -5.29
N ALA A 551 -11.43 -1.57 -5.51
CA ALA A 551 -12.56 -2.23 -4.84
C ALA A 551 -12.21 -2.70 -3.42
N ILE A 552 -10.93 -2.70 -3.03
CA ILE A 552 -10.50 -3.13 -1.68
C ILE A 552 -11.08 -2.21 -0.58
N PRO A 553 -10.97 -0.86 -0.66
CA PRO A 553 -11.55 0.01 0.36
C PRO A 553 -13.07 -0.16 0.56
N PRO A 554 -13.93 -0.13 -0.49
CA PRO A 554 -15.36 -0.33 -0.30
C PRO A 554 -15.70 -1.75 0.20
N LEU A 555 -14.90 -2.77 -0.16
CA LEU A 555 -15.04 -4.12 0.39
C LEU A 555 -14.76 -4.13 1.91
N ILE A 556 -13.70 -3.47 2.37
CA ILE A 556 -13.39 -3.34 3.81
C ILE A 556 -14.55 -2.67 4.55
N VAL A 557 -15.12 -1.59 3.99
CA VAL A 557 -16.26 -0.89 4.59
C VAL A 557 -17.50 -1.80 4.66
N ALA A 558 -17.79 -2.55 3.60
CA ALA A 558 -18.90 -3.50 3.57
C ALA A 558 -18.73 -4.62 4.61
N CYS A 559 -17.52 -5.18 4.72
CA CYS A 559 -17.19 -6.20 5.73
C CYS A 559 -17.28 -5.64 7.16
N ARG A 560 -16.77 -4.43 7.42
CA ARG A 560 -16.91 -3.74 8.72
C ARG A 560 -18.36 -3.51 9.10
N HIS A 561 -19.19 -3.11 8.13
CA HIS A 561 -20.62 -2.94 8.35
C HIS A 561 -21.29 -4.27 8.72
N ARG A 562 -21.01 -5.31 7.93
CA ARG A 562 -21.58 -6.65 8.14
C ARG A 562 -21.16 -7.24 9.47
N LEU A 563 -19.87 -7.19 9.80
CA LEU A 563 -19.31 -7.73 11.04
C LEU A 563 -19.98 -7.10 12.26
N ALA A 564 -20.21 -5.79 12.23
CA ALA A 564 -20.85 -5.14 13.35
C ALA A 564 -22.35 -5.41 13.45
N SER A 565 -23.05 -5.58 12.32
CA SER A 565 -24.44 -6.03 12.31
C SER A 565 -24.56 -7.46 12.87
N VAL A 566 -23.62 -8.36 12.53
CA VAL A 566 -23.53 -9.71 13.10
C VAL A 566 -23.27 -9.65 14.60
N ARG A 567 -22.26 -8.90 15.06
CA ARG A 567 -21.96 -8.74 16.50
C ARG A 567 -23.14 -8.17 17.28
N GLY A 568 -23.80 -7.14 16.75
CA GLY A 568 -25.00 -6.57 17.38
C GLY A 568 -26.16 -7.56 17.45
N SER A 569 -26.40 -8.33 16.38
CA SER A 569 -27.46 -9.34 16.33
C SER A 569 -27.20 -10.52 17.28
N LEU A 570 -25.95 -10.96 17.40
CA LEU A 570 -25.57 -12.00 18.36
C LEU A 570 -25.69 -11.50 19.80
N ALA A 571 -25.31 -10.26 20.08
CA ALA A 571 -25.52 -9.64 21.38
C ALA A 571 -27.02 -9.57 21.74
N PHE A 572 -27.87 -9.17 20.79
CA PHE A 572 -29.32 -9.22 20.96
C PHE A 572 -29.82 -10.64 21.26
N HIS A 573 -29.36 -11.66 20.53
CA HIS A 573 -29.74 -13.05 20.77
C HIS A 573 -29.39 -13.50 22.20
N LEU A 574 -28.18 -13.14 22.66
CA LEU A 574 -27.71 -13.45 24.01
C LEU A 574 -28.55 -12.72 25.07
N PHE A 575 -28.82 -11.42 24.89
CA PHE A 575 -29.62 -10.65 25.85
C PHE A 575 -31.08 -11.10 25.89
N ALA A 576 -31.67 -11.44 24.73
CA ALA A 576 -33.05 -11.92 24.65
C ALA A 576 -33.21 -13.33 25.26
N SER A 577 -32.24 -14.23 25.07
CA SER A 577 -32.23 -15.54 25.73
C SER A 577 -32.02 -15.42 27.24
N CYS A 578 -31.16 -14.51 27.69
CA CYS A 578 -30.99 -14.19 29.11
C CYS A 578 -32.25 -13.52 29.72
N MET A 579 -32.97 -12.71 28.96
CA MET A 579 -34.26 -12.16 29.39
C MET A 579 -35.30 -13.26 29.61
N LEU A 580 -35.37 -14.26 28.71
CA LEU A 580 -36.27 -15.39 28.87
C LEU A 580 -35.92 -16.23 30.11
N SER A 581 -34.63 -16.53 30.32
CA SER A 581 -34.20 -17.32 31.48
C SER A 581 -34.42 -16.58 32.80
N THR A 582 -34.16 -15.28 32.86
CA THR A 582 -34.45 -14.46 34.04
C THR A 582 -35.95 -14.38 34.33
N SER A 583 -36.81 -14.28 33.30
CA SER A 583 -38.27 -14.27 33.47
C SER A 583 -38.78 -15.57 34.10
N LEU A 584 -38.25 -16.71 33.62
CA LEU A 584 -38.56 -18.03 34.18
C LEU A 584 -38.03 -18.18 35.61
N LEU A 585 -36.81 -17.69 35.89
CA LEU A 585 -36.21 -17.70 37.22
C LEU A 585 -37.04 -16.87 38.22
N PHE A 586 -37.42 -15.63 37.87
CA PHE A 586 -38.24 -14.78 38.74
C PHE A 586 -39.60 -15.39 39.04
N THR A 587 -40.21 -16.06 38.06
CA THR A 587 -41.47 -16.78 38.24
C THR A 587 -41.30 -17.93 39.24
N ALA A 588 -40.21 -18.70 39.13
CA ALA A 588 -39.91 -19.80 40.05
C ALA A 588 -39.61 -19.31 41.47
N VAL A 589 -38.82 -18.24 41.63
CA VAL A 589 -38.50 -17.62 42.94
C VAL A 589 -39.74 -17.05 43.62
N SER A 590 -40.67 -16.53 42.84
CA SER A 590 -41.93 -15.96 43.35
C SER A 590 -42.99 -17.03 43.65
N PHE A 591 -42.68 -18.32 43.45
CA PHE A 591 -43.62 -19.45 43.58
C PHE A 591 -44.88 -19.32 42.71
N LEU A 592 -44.80 -18.60 41.59
CA LEU A 592 -45.89 -18.52 40.61
C LEU A 592 -45.89 -19.78 39.71
N PRO A 593 -47.04 -20.15 39.11
CA PRO A 593 -47.08 -21.15 38.05
C PRO A 593 -46.14 -20.78 36.91
N LEU A 594 -45.58 -21.78 36.22
CA LEU A 594 -44.69 -21.56 35.07
C LEU A 594 -45.31 -20.57 34.06
N LEU A 595 -44.54 -19.52 33.76
CA LEU A 595 -44.92 -18.38 32.92
C LEU A 595 -45.28 -18.80 31.49
N PHE A 596 -44.55 -19.79 30.96
CA PHE A 596 -44.72 -20.31 29.61
C PHE A 596 -44.81 -21.84 29.61
N ASP A 597 -45.62 -22.38 28.70
CA ASP A 597 -45.64 -23.81 28.38
C ASP A 597 -44.44 -24.20 27.50
N TYR A 598 -44.12 -25.50 27.46
CA TYR A 598 -43.01 -26.02 26.66
C TYR A 598 -43.15 -25.65 25.17
N ASP A 599 -44.37 -25.64 24.63
CA ASP A 599 -44.64 -25.24 23.25
C ASP A 599 -44.38 -23.73 23.00
N GLN A 600 -44.71 -22.87 23.96
CA GLN A 600 -44.45 -21.42 23.88
C GLN A 600 -42.94 -21.11 23.98
N VAL A 601 -42.23 -21.83 24.86
CA VAL A 601 -40.76 -21.75 24.95
C VAL A 601 -40.13 -22.24 23.64
N PHE A 602 -40.63 -23.34 23.07
CA PHE A 602 -40.16 -23.85 21.79
C PHE A 602 -40.36 -22.83 20.66
N LEU A 603 -41.55 -22.25 20.54
CA LEU A 603 -41.85 -21.21 19.56
C LEU A 603 -40.92 -19.99 19.73
N THR A 604 -40.69 -19.56 20.97
CA THR A 604 -39.84 -18.40 21.26
C THR A 604 -38.38 -18.67 20.89
N VAL A 605 -37.83 -19.82 21.31
CA VAL A 605 -36.40 -20.15 21.14
C VAL A 605 -36.05 -20.57 19.70
N PHE A 606 -36.90 -21.35 19.03
CA PHE A 606 -36.58 -21.90 17.71
C PHE A 606 -37.14 -21.09 16.55
N VAL A 607 -38.20 -20.31 16.75
CA VAL A 607 -38.84 -19.53 15.68
C VAL A 607 -38.61 -18.04 15.89
N GLN A 608 -39.05 -17.47 17.02
CA GLN A 608 -39.06 -16.01 17.19
C GLN A 608 -37.65 -15.43 17.33
N LEU A 609 -36.81 -15.97 18.22
CA LEU A 609 -35.45 -15.46 18.44
C LEU A 609 -34.58 -15.59 17.17
N PRO A 610 -34.52 -16.74 16.46
CA PRO A 610 -33.71 -16.87 15.25
C PRO A 610 -34.23 -16.02 14.07
N CYS A 611 -35.56 -15.87 13.93
CA CYS A 611 -36.11 -15.02 12.87
C CYS A 611 -35.75 -13.54 13.09
N LEU A 612 -35.87 -13.04 14.33
CA LEU A 612 -35.51 -11.65 14.65
C LEU A 612 -34.01 -11.39 14.48
N THR A 613 -33.15 -12.34 14.87
CA THR A 613 -31.70 -12.18 14.70
C THR A 613 -31.27 -12.23 13.25
N LEU A 614 -31.84 -13.12 12.44
CA LEU A 614 -31.59 -13.16 11.00
C LEU A 614 -32.05 -11.86 10.32
N GLY A 615 -33.21 -11.33 10.73
CA GLY A 615 -33.73 -10.05 10.25
C GLY A 615 -32.80 -8.87 10.55
N SER A 616 -32.15 -8.86 11.73
CA SER A 616 -31.21 -7.81 12.11
C SER A 616 -29.80 -7.97 11.54
N VAL A 617 -29.41 -9.18 11.09
CA VAL A 617 -28.12 -9.44 10.43
C VAL A 617 -28.08 -8.86 9.01
N PHE A 618 -29.19 -8.94 8.27
CA PHE A 618 -29.28 -8.49 6.87
C PHE A 618 -29.75 -7.04 6.73
N THR A 619 -29.00 -6.14 7.35
CA THR A 619 -29.25 -4.70 7.23
C THR A 619 -28.81 -4.18 5.85
N PRO A 620 -29.57 -3.25 5.23
CA PRO A 620 -29.20 -2.67 3.95
C PRO A 620 -27.96 -1.78 4.13
N PHE A 621 -26.97 -2.01 3.27
CA PHE A 621 -25.75 -1.22 3.24
C PHE A 621 -25.97 0.05 2.43
N HIS A 622 -26.09 1.19 3.11
CA HIS A 622 -26.04 2.51 2.48
C HIS A 622 -24.64 3.13 2.72
N PRO A 623 -23.86 3.40 1.66
CA PRO A 623 -22.48 3.90 1.77
C PRO A 623 -22.37 5.34 2.29
N THR A 624 -23.49 6.04 2.53
CA THR A 624 -23.52 7.44 2.98
C THR A 624 -23.14 7.64 4.45
N ALA A 625 -23.01 6.57 5.22
CA ALA A 625 -22.56 6.66 6.61
C ALA A 625 -21.04 6.86 6.67
N ASN A 626 -20.60 8.11 6.72
CA ASN A 626 -19.22 8.57 6.98
C ASN A 626 -18.63 8.09 8.34
N VAL A 627 -19.23 7.10 8.99
CA VAL A 627 -18.74 6.55 10.26
C VAL A 627 -17.77 5.43 9.95
N ILE A 628 -16.51 5.83 9.77
CA ILE A 628 -15.39 4.91 9.59
C ILE A 628 -15.15 4.23 10.94
N ARG A 629 -15.43 2.93 11.00
CA ARG A 629 -15.13 2.10 12.18
C ARG A 629 -13.68 1.69 12.13
N ILE A 630 -12.87 2.27 13.02
CA ILE A 630 -11.51 1.83 13.27
C ILE A 630 -11.57 0.41 13.86
N SER A 631 -10.82 -0.52 13.28
CA SER A 631 -10.69 -1.85 13.86
C SER A 631 -9.81 -1.79 15.10
N SER A 632 -10.24 -2.40 16.20
CA SER A 632 -9.38 -2.62 17.35
C SER A 632 -8.33 -3.67 17.01
N LYS A 633 -7.11 -3.54 17.56
CA LYS A 633 -6.11 -4.60 17.53
C LYS A 633 -6.70 -5.90 18.05
N ASN A 634 -6.25 -7.04 17.52
CA ASN A 634 -6.72 -8.34 17.93
C ASN A 634 -6.11 -8.70 19.29
N SER A 635 -6.71 -8.23 20.39
CA SER A 635 -6.30 -8.59 21.74
C SER A 635 -7.17 -9.74 22.24
N ASN A 636 -6.53 -10.79 22.76
CA ASN A 636 -7.22 -11.90 23.42
C ASN A 636 -7.90 -11.48 24.74
N ASP A 637 -7.54 -10.31 25.28
CA ASP A 637 -8.14 -9.77 26.50
C ASP A 637 -9.45 -9.04 26.22
N VAL A 638 -10.55 -9.64 26.66
CA VAL A 638 -11.84 -8.94 26.73
C VAL A 638 -11.74 -7.87 27.81
N GLN A 639 -11.64 -6.60 27.38
CA GLN A 639 -11.55 -5.47 28.30
C GLN A 639 -12.71 -5.49 29.30
N ARG A 640 -12.38 -5.46 30.60
CA ARG A 640 -13.35 -5.45 31.72
C ARG A 640 -14.40 -4.34 31.58
N GLN A 641 -14.03 -3.24 30.94
CA GLN A 641 -14.93 -2.12 30.62
C GLN A 641 -16.05 -2.53 29.64
N SER A 642 -15.75 -3.34 28.63
CA SER A 642 -16.74 -3.85 27.68
C SER A 642 -17.76 -4.78 28.36
N ILE A 643 -17.29 -5.67 29.24
CA ILE A 643 -18.16 -6.56 30.03
C ILE A 643 -19.05 -5.75 30.98
N SER A 644 -18.47 -4.76 31.68
CA SER A 644 -19.24 -3.88 32.56
C SER A 644 -20.32 -3.11 31.79
N TRP A 645 -20.00 -2.64 30.59
CA TRP A 645 -20.98 -1.94 29.76
C TRP A 645 -22.08 -2.87 29.23
N ALA A 646 -21.73 -4.09 28.80
CA ALA A 646 -22.69 -5.12 28.41
C ALA A 646 -23.65 -5.46 29.57
N ALA A 647 -23.14 -5.58 30.80
CA ALA A 647 -23.96 -5.82 31.99
C ALA A 647 -24.94 -4.67 32.27
N VAL A 648 -24.49 -3.41 32.18
CA VAL A 648 -25.37 -2.24 32.35
C VAL A 648 -26.46 -2.20 31.27
N ASN A 649 -26.12 -2.50 30.02
CA ASN A 649 -27.10 -2.57 28.92
C ASN A 649 -28.17 -3.65 29.17
N PHE A 650 -27.78 -4.81 29.68
CA PHE A 650 -28.73 -5.86 30.06
C PHE A 650 -29.63 -5.43 31.24
N LEU A 651 -29.03 -4.89 32.31
CA LEU A 651 -29.74 -4.46 33.53
C LEU A 651 -30.75 -3.34 33.26
N VAL A 652 -30.41 -2.37 32.41
CA VAL A 652 -31.28 -1.22 32.11
C VAL A 652 -32.27 -1.54 31.00
N GLY A 653 -31.87 -2.30 29.97
CA GLY A 653 -32.71 -2.58 28.81
C GLY A 653 -33.63 -3.78 28.96
N PHE A 654 -33.10 -4.94 29.35
CA PHE A 654 -33.80 -6.25 29.26
C PHE A 654 -34.36 -6.75 30.60
N LEU A 655 -33.75 -6.37 31.73
CA LEU A 655 -34.25 -6.76 33.05
C LEU A 655 -35.65 -6.16 33.38
N PRO A 656 -35.94 -4.87 33.08
CA PRO A 656 -37.27 -4.31 33.35
C PRO A 656 -38.37 -5.05 32.59
N THR A 657 -38.11 -5.44 31.34
CA THR A 657 -39.04 -6.22 30.51
C THR A 657 -39.32 -7.59 31.09
N SER A 658 -38.31 -8.26 31.66
CA SER A 658 -38.46 -9.53 32.37
C SER A 658 -39.38 -9.40 33.59
N LEU A 659 -39.15 -8.37 34.42
CA LEU A 659 -39.99 -8.07 35.59
C LEU A 659 -41.42 -7.71 35.20
N TYR A 660 -41.60 -6.91 34.14
CA TYR A 660 -42.92 -6.55 33.61
C TYR A 660 -43.75 -7.78 33.22
N LEU A 661 -43.16 -8.75 32.52
CA LEU A 661 -43.87 -9.96 32.11
C LEU A 661 -44.37 -10.77 33.31
N VAL A 662 -43.55 -10.90 34.35
CA VAL A 662 -43.92 -11.58 35.61
C VAL A 662 -45.02 -10.81 36.33
N MET A 663 -44.93 -9.48 36.38
CA MET A 663 -45.95 -8.63 37.01
C MET A 663 -47.29 -8.69 36.28
N VAL A 664 -47.30 -8.63 34.95
CA VAL A 664 -48.53 -8.79 34.14
C VAL A 664 -49.13 -10.17 34.35
N PHE A 665 -48.32 -11.22 34.36
CA PHE A 665 -48.78 -12.57 34.64
C PHE A 665 -49.39 -12.68 36.05
N PHE A 666 -48.74 -12.12 37.07
CA PHE A 666 -49.24 -12.06 38.44
C PHE A 666 -50.58 -11.33 38.53
N PHE A 667 -50.71 -10.14 37.95
CA PHE A 667 -51.95 -9.36 38.00
C PHE A 667 -53.09 -10.03 37.24
N LEU A 668 -52.82 -10.67 36.10
CA LEU A 668 -53.83 -11.45 35.37
C LEU A 668 -54.29 -12.68 36.18
N LEU A 669 -53.37 -13.31 36.93
CA LEU A 669 -53.69 -14.44 37.80
C LEU A 669 -54.50 -14.00 39.03
N VAL A 670 -54.13 -12.90 39.68
CA VAL A 670 -54.88 -12.32 40.82
C VAL A 670 -56.25 -11.80 40.38
N GLY A 671 -56.34 -11.14 39.22
CA GLY A 671 -57.62 -10.73 38.65
C GLY A 671 -58.55 -11.92 38.40
N ASN A 672 -58.01 -13.02 37.87
CA ASN A 672 -58.78 -14.25 37.66
C ASN A 672 -59.15 -14.95 38.99
N ALA A 673 -58.25 -14.94 39.98
CA ALA A 673 -58.48 -15.53 41.30
C ALA A 673 -59.49 -14.73 42.13
N THR A 674 -59.49 -13.40 42.05
CA THR A 674 -60.49 -12.54 42.72
C THR A 674 -61.87 -12.68 42.09
N VAL A 675 -61.95 -12.84 40.76
CA VAL A 675 -63.19 -13.20 40.06
C VAL A 675 -63.66 -14.61 40.49
N ALA A 676 -62.75 -15.59 40.60
CA ALA A 676 -63.08 -16.95 41.05
C ALA A 676 -63.44 -17.05 42.55
N CYS A 677 -62.81 -16.26 43.43
CA CYS A 677 -63.05 -16.26 44.87
C CYS A 677 -64.23 -15.36 45.28
N SER A 678 -64.58 -14.31 44.52
CA SER A 678 -65.78 -13.50 44.80
C SER A 678 -67.10 -14.23 44.51
N PHE A 679 -67.04 -15.44 43.95
CA PHE A 679 -68.20 -16.29 43.67
C PHE A 679 -68.42 -17.40 44.72
N ALA A 680 -67.55 -17.55 45.72
CA ALA A 680 -67.69 -18.60 46.72
C ALA A 680 -68.57 -18.21 47.93
N ASP A 681 -68.83 -16.91 48.17
CA ASP A 681 -69.64 -16.46 49.29
C ASP A 681 -70.55 -15.28 48.90
N VAL A 682 -71.87 -15.51 48.90
CA VAL A 682 -73.00 -14.56 49.14
C VAL A 682 -74.06 -14.31 48.02
N VAL A 683 -73.87 -14.47 46.71
CA VAL A 683 -74.95 -14.11 45.75
C VAL A 683 -75.20 -15.15 44.64
N CYS A 684 -75.89 -16.23 45.00
CA CYS A 684 -76.65 -17.07 44.05
C CYS A 684 -78.17 -16.88 44.18
N SER A 685 -78.65 -15.77 44.75
CA SER A 685 -80.10 -15.52 44.85
C SER A 685 -80.61 -14.16 44.35
N VAL A 686 -79.76 -13.18 44.00
CA VAL A 686 -80.26 -11.84 43.62
C VAL A 686 -79.35 -11.10 42.62
N ALA A 687 -79.17 -11.62 41.41
CA ALA A 687 -78.73 -10.79 40.28
C ALA A 687 -79.13 -11.42 38.94
N SER A 688 -80.32 -11.01 38.48
CA SER A 688 -80.76 -11.07 37.10
C SER A 688 -79.79 -10.30 36.18
N ASP A 689 -79.54 -10.89 35.02
CA ASP A 689 -79.23 -10.27 33.72
C ASP A 689 -78.10 -9.22 33.65
N HIS A 690 -77.02 -9.65 32.99
CA HIS A 690 -75.81 -8.91 32.58
C HIS A 690 -74.58 -8.96 33.50
N LEU A 691 -73.80 -10.05 33.40
CA LEU A 691 -72.33 -9.95 33.31
C LEU A 691 -71.76 -11.24 32.69
N SER A 692 -71.16 -11.10 31.52
CA SER A 692 -70.46 -12.16 30.78
C SER A 692 -68.99 -12.22 31.20
N ASP A 693 -68.68 -12.87 32.32
CA ASP A 693 -67.28 -13.14 32.69
C ASP A 693 -67.10 -14.61 33.11
N VAL A 694 -66.69 -15.43 32.14
CA VAL A 694 -66.23 -16.80 32.37
C VAL A 694 -64.80 -16.73 32.92
N PRO A 695 -64.43 -17.44 34.01
CA PRO A 695 -63.06 -17.45 34.50
C PRO A 695 -62.10 -17.93 33.41
N LEU A 696 -61.05 -17.15 33.12
CA LEU A 696 -60.08 -17.48 32.09
C LEU A 696 -59.27 -18.72 32.52
N SER A 697 -59.01 -19.64 31.58
CA SER A 697 -58.08 -20.73 31.85
C SER A 697 -56.64 -20.21 32.01
N THR A 698 -55.83 -20.86 32.83
CA THR A 698 -54.40 -20.54 32.99
C THR A 698 -53.64 -20.63 31.67
N LEU A 699 -54.06 -21.53 30.77
CA LEU A 699 -53.59 -21.61 29.39
C LEU A 699 -53.85 -20.30 28.63
N SER A 700 -55.05 -19.75 28.71
CA SER A 700 -55.42 -18.49 28.03
C SER A 700 -54.56 -17.31 28.50
N ILE A 701 -54.26 -17.24 29.81
CA ILE A 701 -53.39 -16.21 30.39
C ILE A 701 -51.95 -16.34 29.85
N ARG A 702 -51.42 -17.56 29.70
CA ARG A 702 -50.08 -17.79 29.12
C ARG A 702 -49.99 -17.35 27.66
N HIS A 703 -51.03 -17.57 26.87
CA HIS A 703 -51.08 -17.08 25.48
C HIS A 703 -51.15 -15.55 25.39
N ILE A 704 -51.83 -14.88 26.33
CA ILE A 704 -51.79 -13.41 26.46
C ILE A 704 -50.36 -12.95 26.76
N VAL A 705 -49.71 -13.52 27.77
CA VAL A 705 -48.33 -13.14 28.14
C VAL A 705 -47.34 -13.48 27.02
N GLY A 706 -47.56 -14.56 26.27
CA GLY A 706 -46.80 -14.89 25.06
C GLY A 706 -46.92 -13.82 23.96
N LEU A 707 -48.09 -13.19 23.80
CA LEU A 707 -48.24 -12.03 22.90
C LEU A 707 -47.47 -10.81 23.40
N HIS A 708 -47.52 -10.52 24.71
CA HIS A 708 -46.71 -9.44 25.32
C HIS A 708 -45.21 -9.67 25.10
N GLN A 709 -44.76 -10.92 25.23
CA GLN A 709 -43.38 -11.32 24.98
C GLN A 709 -42.96 -11.17 23.50
N ALA A 710 -43.79 -11.63 22.56
CA ALA A 710 -43.49 -11.52 21.14
C ALA A 710 -43.39 -10.04 20.68
N LEU A 711 -44.28 -9.18 21.18
CA LEU A 711 -44.26 -7.74 20.89
C LEU A 711 -43.08 -7.03 21.56
N SER A 712 -42.77 -7.33 22.83
CA SER A 712 -41.64 -6.75 23.52
C SER A 712 -40.31 -7.13 22.85
N LEU A 713 -40.16 -8.37 22.39
CA LEU A 713 -38.99 -8.82 21.62
C LEU A 713 -38.85 -8.09 20.29
N CYS A 714 -39.94 -7.87 19.54
CA CYS A 714 -39.90 -7.10 18.31
C CYS A 714 -39.43 -5.66 18.56
N VAL A 715 -39.96 -4.98 19.58
CA VAL A 715 -39.58 -3.61 19.93
C VAL A 715 -38.14 -3.54 20.45
N LEU A 716 -37.71 -4.49 21.29
CA LEU A 716 -36.32 -4.59 21.75
C LEU A 716 -35.35 -4.80 20.58
N SER A 717 -35.70 -5.64 19.60
CA SER A 717 -34.85 -5.92 18.43
C SER A 717 -34.58 -4.69 17.55
N SER A 718 -35.51 -3.71 17.53
CA SER A 718 -35.39 -2.50 16.71
C SER A 718 -34.14 -1.66 17.02
N ALA A 719 -33.67 -1.69 18.27
CA ALA A 719 -32.47 -0.97 18.70
C ALA A 719 -31.17 -1.52 18.08
N TRP A 720 -31.18 -2.81 17.71
CA TRP A 720 -30.01 -3.57 17.28
C TRP A 720 -29.87 -3.66 15.74
N VAL A 721 -30.90 -3.24 14.99
CA VAL A 721 -30.87 -3.15 13.52
C VAL A 721 -29.80 -2.16 13.08
N TYR A 722 -29.84 -0.94 13.59
CA TYR A 722 -28.82 0.08 13.34
C TYR A 722 -28.13 0.48 14.65
N PRO A 723 -27.11 -0.23 15.12
CA PRO A 723 -26.55 -0.02 16.46
C PRO A 723 -25.90 1.36 16.67
N LEU A 724 -25.51 2.06 15.58
CA LEU A 724 -24.76 3.32 15.64
C LEU A 724 -25.53 4.56 15.17
N SER A 725 -26.78 4.42 14.71
CA SER A 725 -27.61 5.58 14.33
C SER A 725 -28.82 5.67 15.24
N SER A 726 -29.24 6.88 15.59
CA SER A 726 -30.47 7.10 16.35
C SER A 726 -31.69 6.63 15.56
N PHE A 727 -32.76 6.27 16.27
CA PHE A 727 -34.04 5.92 15.65
C PHE A 727 -34.55 7.06 14.73
N TRP A 728 -34.28 8.30 15.10
CA TRP A 728 -34.68 9.52 14.38
C TRP A 728 -33.98 9.71 13.04
N HIS A 729 -32.75 9.21 12.89
CA HIS A 729 -31.99 9.38 11.65
C HIS A 729 -32.14 8.18 10.72
N SER A 730 -32.32 6.98 11.26
CA SER A 730 -32.52 5.76 10.47
C SER A 730 -33.70 4.97 11.01
N ASN A 731 -34.79 4.97 10.23
CA ASN A 731 -35.99 4.21 10.58
C ASN A 731 -35.72 2.70 10.42
N PRO A 732 -35.85 1.88 11.47
CA PRO A 732 -35.66 0.43 11.38
C PRO A 732 -36.73 -0.23 10.49
N LEU A 733 -37.92 0.38 10.39
CA LEU A 733 -39.01 -0.08 9.52
C LEU A 733 -38.66 0.00 8.01
N ALA A 734 -37.64 0.77 7.62
CA ALA A 734 -37.16 0.78 6.24
C ALA A 734 -36.37 -0.50 5.89
N CYS A 735 -35.93 -1.27 6.89
CA CYS A 735 -35.25 -2.55 6.69
C CYS A 735 -36.27 -3.65 6.38
N LEU A 736 -36.40 -4.01 5.09
CA LEU A 736 -37.30 -5.06 4.59
C LEU A 736 -37.11 -6.42 5.30
N PRO A 737 -35.87 -6.94 5.47
CA PRO A 737 -35.64 -8.22 6.14
C PRO A 737 -36.10 -8.22 7.61
N TRP A 738 -35.80 -7.16 8.37
CA TRP A 738 -36.20 -7.06 9.77
C TRP A 738 -37.72 -6.90 9.94
N THR A 739 -38.35 -6.06 9.13
CA THR A 739 -39.81 -5.88 9.17
C THR A 739 -40.55 -7.16 8.82
N ALA A 740 -40.09 -7.90 7.80
CA ALA A 740 -40.61 -9.22 7.49
C ALA A 740 -40.46 -10.19 8.68
N SER A 741 -39.31 -10.21 9.35
CA SER A 741 -39.10 -11.02 10.56
C SER A 741 -40.07 -10.65 11.69
N CYS A 742 -40.31 -9.37 11.96
CA CYS A 742 -41.29 -8.95 12.97
C CYS A 742 -42.71 -9.41 12.63
N VAL A 743 -43.12 -9.28 11.36
CA VAL A 743 -44.43 -9.76 10.91
C VAL A 743 -44.55 -11.28 11.09
N VAL A 744 -43.52 -12.04 10.69
CA VAL A 744 -43.50 -13.50 10.86
C VAL A 744 -43.59 -13.89 12.34
N CYS A 745 -42.85 -13.22 13.24
CA CYS A 745 -42.91 -13.53 14.67
C CYS A 745 -44.28 -13.26 15.28
N LEU A 746 -44.93 -12.14 14.93
CA LEU A 746 -46.26 -11.81 15.43
C LEU A 746 -47.33 -12.73 14.85
N VAL A 747 -47.29 -13.00 13.55
CA VAL A 747 -48.22 -13.94 12.90
C VAL A 747 -48.06 -15.34 13.48
N ALA A 748 -46.83 -15.81 13.71
CA ALA A 748 -46.57 -17.11 14.33
C ALA A 748 -47.16 -17.19 15.75
N GLN A 749 -47.04 -16.13 16.57
CA GLN A 749 -47.63 -16.09 17.91
C GLN A 749 -49.16 -16.12 17.88
N VAL A 750 -49.77 -15.39 16.93
CA VAL A 750 -51.23 -15.36 16.75
C VAL A 750 -51.73 -16.72 16.26
N LEU A 751 -51.12 -17.28 15.21
CA LEU A 751 -51.48 -18.59 14.67
C LEU A 751 -51.33 -19.70 15.71
N PHE A 752 -50.24 -19.71 16.47
CA PHE A 752 -50.04 -20.66 17.56
C PHE A 752 -51.16 -20.56 18.60
N SER A 753 -51.58 -19.35 18.97
CA SER A 753 -52.67 -19.14 19.93
C SER A 753 -54.02 -19.65 19.43
N TYR A 754 -54.35 -19.43 18.16
CA TYR A 754 -55.56 -19.98 17.55
C TYR A 754 -55.50 -21.50 17.39
N ALA A 755 -54.34 -22.07 17.04
CA ALA A 755 -54.14 -23.51 16.90
C ALA A 755 -54.30 -24.25 18.23
N SER A 756 -53.89 -23.63 19.34
CA SER A 756 -54.11 -24.14 20.70
C SER A 756 -55.56 -23.94 21.20
N GLY A 757 -56.47 -23.45 20.37
CA GLY A 757 -57.89 -23.27 20.69
C GLY A 757 -58.21 -21.99 21.47
N VAL A 758 -57.25 -21.06 21.61
CA VAL A 758 -57.43 -19.80 22.36
C VAL A 758 -57.73 -18.66 21.38
N ALA A 759 -58.98 -18.23 21.33
CA ALA A 759 -59.40 -17.08 20.53
C ALA A 759 -58.92 -15.77 21.17
N LEU A 760 -57.73 -15.31 20.79
CA LEU A 760 -57.04 -14.16 21.40
C LEU A 760 -57.91 -12.87 21.44
N HIS A 761 -58.72 -12.63 20.40
CA HIS A 761 -59.60 -11.45 20.33
C HIS A 761 -60.71 -11.42 21.38
N LYS A 762 -61.13 -12.58 21.92
CA LYS A 762 -62.15 -12.67 22.99
C LYS A 762 -61.56 -12.61 24.39
N VAL A 763 -60.26 -12.89 24.48
CA VAL A 763 -59.53 -13.12 25.74
C VAL A 763 -58.69 -11.89 26.13
N LEU A 764 -58.45 -10.97 25.18
CA LEU A 764 -57.63 -9.77 25.41
C LEU A 764 -58.40 -8.68 26.18
N SER A 765 -58.10 -8.54 27.47
CA SER A 765 -58.64 -7.47 28.32
C SER A 765 -58.08 -6.09 27.95
N ILE A 766 -58.85 -5.03 28.20
CA ILE A 766 -58.42 -3.62 28.08
C ILE A 766 -57.16 -3.36 28.90
N PHE A 767 -57.03 -3.97 30.09
CA PHE A 767 -55.83 -3.90 30.92
C PHE A 767 -54.59 -4.43 30.17
N SER A 768 -54.73 -5.58 29.50
CA SER A 768 -53.66 -6.20 28.72
C SER A 768 -53.23 -5.33 27.52
N VAL A 769 -54.20 -4.77 26.77
CA VAL A 769 -53.91 -3.86 25.64
C VAL A 769 -53.21 -2.59 26.11
N SER A 770 -53.69 -2.00 27.20
CA SER A 770 -53.06 -0.80 27.78
C SER A 770 -51.63 -1.08 28.25
N GLY A 771 -51.38 -2.26 28.84
CA GLY A 771 -50.05 -2.72 29.22
C GLY A 771 -49.10 -2.81 28.03
N ILE A 772 -49.54 -3.42 26.91
CA ILE A 772 -48.75 -3.50 25.67
C ILE A 772 -48.33 -2.11 25.19
N VAL A 773 -49.29 -1.17 25.09
CA VAL A 773 -49.02 0.17 24.55
C VAL A 773 -48.07 0.96 25.45
N VAL A 774 -48.33 0.98 26.76
CA VAL A 774 -47.50 1.71 27.72
C VAL A 774 -46.08 1.13 27.77
N TRP A 775 -45.97 -0.20 27.80
CA TRP A 775 -44.68 -0.86 27.92
C TRP A 775 -43.85 -0.78 26.64
N THR A 776 -44.47 -0.84 25.46
CA THR A 776 -43.75 -0.64 24.18
C THR A 776 -43.17 0.78 24.07
N PHE A 777 -43.91 1.81 24.50
CA PHE A 777 -43.38 3.18 24.56
C PHE A 777 -42.21 3.31 25.55
N PHE A 778 -42.34 2.68 26.72
CA PHE A 778 -41.26 2.62 27.71
C PHE A 778 -39.98 1.99 27.14
N ILE A 779 -40.09 0.84 26.47
CA ILE A 779 -38.95 0.16 25.83
C ILE A 779 -38.28 1.08 24.80
N LEU A 780 -39.05 1.76 23.94
CA LEU A 780 -38.49 2.64 22.90
C LEU A 780 -37.67 3.78 23.52
N ILE A 781 -38.16 4.42 24.58
CA ILE A 781 -37.45 5.52 25.26
C ILE A 781 -36.15 4.99 25.90
N VAL A 782 -36.24 3.92 26.69
CA VAL A 782 -35.08 3.38 27.40
C VAL A 782 -34.00 2.92 26.42
N ASN A 783 -34.40 2.22 25.35
CA ASN A 783 -33.47 1.77 24.32
C ASN A 783 -32.77 2.95 23.61
N GLU A 784 -33.50 4.01 23.26
CA GLU A 784 -32.90 5.17 22.61
C GLU A 784 -31.93 5.91 23.55
N LEU A 785 -32.24 6.03 24.84
CA LEU A 785 -31.31 6.61 25.83
C LEU A 785 -30.02 5.79 25.98
N VAL A 786 -30.15 4.47 26.08
CA VAL A 786 -29.00 3.55 26.14
C VAL A 786 -28.16 3.67 24.86
N LYS A 787 -28.81 3.73 23.71
CA LYS A 787 -28.17 3.86 22.39
C LYS A 787 -27.43 5.17 22.25
N LEU A 788 -28.03 6.31 22.61
CA LEU A 788 -27.39 7.62 22.58
C LEU A 788 -26.14 7.67 23.47
N ARG A 789 -26.19 7.04 24.65
CA ARG A 789 -25.03 6.93 25.53
C ARG A 789 -23.93 6.04 24.93
N SER A 790 -24.31 4.93 24.28
CA SER A 790 -23.37 4.05 23.58
C SER A 790 -22.68 4.77 22.41
N ILE A 791 -23.42 5.53 21.60
CA ILE A 791 -22.88 6.32 20.49
C ILE A 791 -21.88 7.37 21.00
N ARG A 792 -22.21 8.07 22.10
CA ARG A 792 -21.29 9.03 22.73
C ARG A 792 -20.02 8.38 23.27
N SER A 793 -20.12 7.18 23.86
CA SER A 793 -18.94 6.43 24.32
C SER A 793 -18.06 6.03 23.14
N PHE A 794 -18.68 5.48 22.09
CA PHE A 794 -17.98 5.08 20.87
C PHE A 794 -17.25 6.26 20.19
N ALA A 795 -17.91 7.42 20.09
CA ALA A 795 -17.30 8.64 19.53
C ALA A 795 -16.11 9.16 20.37
N ARG A 796 -16.05 8.87 21.67
CA ARG A 796 -14.92 9.24 22.54
C ARG A 796 -13.74 8.26 22.44
N GLU A 797 -14.00 7.00 22.09
CA GLU A 797 -12.96 5.96 21.99
C GLU A 797 -12.22 6.01 20.65
N GLN A 798 -12.88 6.39 19.55
CA GLN A 798 -12.27 6.49 18.23
C GLN A 798 -10.99 7.37 18.15
N PRO A 799 -10.96 8.62 18.69
CA PRO A 799 -9.75 9.44 18.64
C PRO A 799 -8.60 8.85 19.47
N ARG A 800 -8.90 8.08 20.53
CA ARG A 800 -7.87 7.41 21.36
C ARG A 800 -7.25 6.20 20.66
N THR A 801 -7.99 5.56 19.77
CA THR A 801 -7.47 4.52 18.88
C THR A 801 -6.77 5.09 17.64
N ALA A 802 -7.10 6.32 17.22
CA ALA A 802 -6.48 7.03 16.11
C ALA A 802 -5.23 7.85 16.51
N SER A 803 -5.05 8.15 17.80
CA SER A 803 -3.89 8.91 18.31
C SER A 803 -2.65 8.05 18.41
N ILE A 804 -2.08 7.72 17.25
CA ILE A 804 -0.71 7.27 17.05
C ILE A 804 -0.23 7.97 15.78
N PRO A 805 0.82 8.80 15.87
CA PRO A 805 0.74 10.25 15.96
C PRO A 805 0.37 10.96 14.63
N GLN A 806 -0.70 11.76 14.63
CA GLN A 806 -0.79 12.92 13.73
C GLN A 806 -0.15 14.11 14.46
N HIS A 807 1.16 14.30 14.31
CA HIS A 807 1.78 15.57 14.65
C HIS A 807 1.70 16.49 13.44
N GLY A 808 0.76 17.44 13.48
CA GLY A 808 0.77 18.59 12.59
C GLY A 808 -0.49 18.78 11.76
N LEU A 809 -1.68 18.81 12.37
CA LEU A 809 -2.75 19.67 11.88
C LEU A 809 -3.72 19.97 13.02
N PHE A 810 -3.90 21.25 13.33
CA PHE A 810 -4.95 21.71 14.24
C PHE A 810 -6.30 21.25 13.68
N VAL A 811 -6.91 20.26 14.33
CA VAL A 811 -8.30 19.86 14.07
C VAL A 811 -9.19 20.97 14.61
N THR A 812 -9.48 21.97 13.78
CA THR A 812 -10.63 22.83 13.99
C THR A 812 -11.88 21.97 13.87
N SER A 813 -12.62 21.91 14.96
CA SER A 813 -13.93 21.27 15.09
C SER A 813 -14.79 21.50 13.85
N ALA A 814 -15.26 20.40 13.26
CA ALA A 814 -16.21 20.40 12.16
C ALA A 814 -17.52 21.08 12.58
N VAL A 815 -17.62 22.39 12.31
CA VAL A 815 -18.89 23.10 12.24
C VAL A 815 -19.53 22.69 10.92
N ARG A 816 -20.66 22.01 11.02
CA ARG A 816 -21.53 21.59 9.93
C ARG A 816 -22.07 22.85 9.25
N VAL A 817 -21.49 23.24 8.10
CA VAL A 817 -22.09 24.23 7.21
C VAL A 817 -22.88 23.45 6.16
N GLU A 818 -24.19 23.35 6.34
CA GLU A 818 -25.10 22.97 5.25
C GLU A 818 -25.12 24.12 4.25
N GLN A 819 -24.55 23.88 3.07
CA GLN A 819 -24.64 24.79 1.95
C GLN A 819 -25.96 24.49 1.22
N GLU A 820 -27.06 25.10 1.67
CA GLU A 820 -28.27 25.15 0.86
C GLU A 820 -28.00 26.02 -0.38
N GLY A 821 -28.02 25.39 -1.55
CA GLY A 821 -27.84 26.07 -2.82
C GLY A 821 -29.00 27.03 -3.10
N VAL A 822 -28.72 28.34 -3.08
CA VAL A 822 -29.62 29.35 -3.63
C VAL A 822 -29.13 29.74 -5.02
N THR A 823 -29.98 29.49 -5.99
CA THR A 823 -29.83 29.88 -7.39
C THR A 823 -29.92 31.40 -7.55
N GLY A 824 -28.91 32.00 -8.18
CA GLY A 824 -29.03 33.21 -9.01
C GLY A 824 -28.93 34.59 -8.34
N CYS A 825 -27.72 35.16 -8.29
CA CYS A 825 -27.36 36.51 -8.78
C CYS A 825 -25.95 36.91 -8.33
N PRO A 826 -25.16 37.64 -9.15
CA PRO A 826 -23.83 38.11 -8.79
C PRO A 826 -23.91 39.50 -8.12
N ASN A 827 -23.12 39.69 -7.05
CA ASN A 827 -22.81 40.95 -6.36
C ASN A 827 -23.69 41.33 -5.15
N ALA A 828 -23.36 40.78 -3.97
CA ALA A 828 -23.54 41.46 -2.69
C ALA A 828 -22.37 41.12 -1.73
N PRO A 829 -21.82 42.08 -0.95
CA PRO A 829 -20.70 41.84 -0.04
C PRO A 829 -21.18 41.20 1.27
N ILE A 830 -20.52 40.12 1.70
CA ILE A 830 -20.82 39.39 2.93
C ILE A 830 -20.10 40.07 4.10
N SER A 831 -20.85 40.58 5.09
CA SER A 831 -20.32 41.00 6.39
C SER A 831 -20.42 39.86 7.40
N VAL A 832 -19.29 39.36 7.90
CA VAL A 832 -19.24 38.33 8.95
C VAL A 832 -19.18 39.01 10.31
N ALA A 833 -20.24 38.89 11.10
CA ALA A 833 -20.28 39.36 12.49
C ALA A 833 -19.74 38.25 13.41
N TRP A 834 -18.67 38.55 14.15
CA TRP A 834 -18.11 37.66 15.17
C TRP A 834 -18.83 37.89 16.51
N LEU A 835 -19.49 36.84 17.02
CA LEU A 835 -19.96 36.79 18.41
C LEU A 835 -18.88 36.14 19.27
N HIS A 836 -18.23 36.93 20.11
CA HIS A 836 -17.28 36.46 21.13
C HIS A 836 -18.00 35.59 22.18
N PRO A 837 -17.47 34.40 22.53
CA PRO A 837 -17.88 33.71 23.74
C PRO A 837 -17.12 34.29 24.95
N LEU A 838 -17.89 34.61 26.00
CA LEU A 838 -17.43 34.97 27.34
C LEU A 838 -16.74 33.77 28.01
N PHE A 839 -15.47 33.92 28.43
CA PHE A 839 -14.84 33.51 29.71
C PHE A 839 -13.29 33.45 29.55
N PRO A 840 -12.52 33.78 30.61
CA PRO A 840 -11.12 34.18 30.50
C PRO A 840 -10.16 32.98 30.40
N HIS A 841 -9.16 33.12 29.53
CA HIS A 841 -8.00 32.23 29.45
C HIS A 841 -6.94 32.67 30.48
N ASP A 842 -6.48 31.74 31.33
CA ASP A 842 -5.25 31.87 32.10
C ASP A 842 -4.07 31.45 31.22
N ASP A 843 -3.17 32.41 30.98
CA ASP A 843 -1.90 32.23 30.29
C ASP A 843 -0.82 31.80 31.30
N THR A 844 -0.50 30.51 31.37
CA THR A 844 0.78 30.05 31.93
C THR A 844 1.29 28.80 31.20
N HIS A 845 2.23 29.02 30.27
CA HIS A 845 3.49 28.31 30.03
C HIS A 845 3.82 28.21 28.52
N PRO A 846 5.13 28.38 28.18
CA PRO A 846 5.60 28.97 26.93
C PRO A 846 5.47 28.10 25.69
#